data_AF-F7AM97-F1
#
_entry.id   AF-F7AM97-F1
#
_cell.length_a   1.000
_cell.length_b   1.000
_cell.length_c   1.000
_cell.angle_alpha   90.00
_cell.angle_beta   90.00
_cell.angle_gamma   90.00
#
_symmetry.space_group_name_H-M   'P 1'
#
loop_
_entity.id
_entity.type
_entity.pdbx_description
1 polymer ?
#
loop_
_entity_poly.entity_id
_entity_poly.type
_entity_poly.pdbx_seq_one_letter_code
_entity_poly.pdbx_strand_id
1 'polypeptide(L)'
;MLAVGRSRRRGGPDPTAVSSGALRPPRGRAGTGPGLEVCLGLPHPHRSVSVWKKDICEKRKMPLFFRKKKPSEEARKRLEYQMCVAKEAGADDILDISKCELSEIPFGVFATCKVLQKKVLIIHSNYLTSLLPKSCSLLSLVTIKVLDLHDNQLTALPADIGQLTTLQVLNVEKNQLKFLPQSIGDLAQLQTLNVKDNKLKDLPDTLGELRSLRTLDVSENPIQRLPQMLAHVRTLECLTLDTPGMIYPPGTVCSAGTEAIQQFLCKESGLEYYPPSQYLLPLERDGGEMSIESTDGLTSRYAREETEWQNKFSDYEKRKEQKMLEKLEFERRLDIGQREHAQLLQQSLSQKDEILQTVKEEQVRLDKGLSEHQRYLEGERLRLQEQLKQTEQNISSRIQKLLEENQRQKKSSEILKSLENERIRMEQLMAITQEETENLRRREIASAMQQMLTESCKNRLIQMSYESQRQNLVKQACSSMAEMDERFQQILAWQQMDQNKAISQILEESAMQKAAFEALQVKKDLMHRQIRNQIKLIETELLQLTQLELKRQELDTEALQEVISEQRRALSNLLQQLLKEKKQREEELQEILLELEAKSETKQENYWLIQYQRLLDQKPLSLKLQEEGLEQQLVNLLVDLSGEQYLPIFAHHRISLDTLSRMSPGDLAKMGISETGLQHAILRRAQELLAVAKTLPELLASEDVAIPCAPEPRGSQEEPPVGMTPTAPPQQLDTQASECVVCLEREAQMIFLNCGHVCCCQLCCEPLRTCPLCRQDIVQRIRLYHSG
;
A
#
# COMPACT_ATOMS: atom_id res chain seq x y z
N MET A 1 41.90 -39.18 -27.51
CA MET A 1 42.92 -40.20 -27.89
C MET A 1 43.88 -40.32 -26.72
N LEU A 2 44.00 -41.50 -26.11
CA LEU A 2 45.14 -42.44 -26.18
C LEU A 2 46.35 -42.05 -25.28
N ALA A 3 46.98 -42.93 -24.50
CA ALA A 3 46.54 -44.24 -24.01
C ALA A 3 47.33 -44.72 -22.76
N VAL A 4 46.61 -44.88 -21.64
CA VAL A 4 46.62 -46.04 -20.72
C VAL A 4 47.93 -46.85 -20.53
N GLY A 5 48.50 -46.75 -19.32
CA GLY A 5 49.35 -47.80 -18.73
C GLY A 5 48.52 -48.98 -18.17
N ARG A 6 49.08 -50.19 -18.17
CA ARG A 6 48.43 -51.44 -17.71
C ARG A 6 48.33 -51.46 -16.16
N SER A 7 47.30 -52.02 -15.50
CA SER A 7 46.90 -53.45 -15.43
C SER A 7 48.04 -54.37 -14.92
N ARG A 8 47.85 -55.34 -14.01
CA ARG A 8 46.64 -55.94 -13.38
C ARG A 8 47.07 -56.98 -12.30
N ARG A 9 46.12 -57.57 -11.55
CA ARG A 9 46.22 -58.84 -10.76
C ARG A 9 47.05 -58.79 -9.45
N ARG A 10 46.92 -59.72 -8.48
CA ARG A 10 45.85 -60.65 -7.99
C ARG A 10 46.34 -61.29 -6.66
N GLY A 11 45.43 -61.75 -5.80
CA GLY A 11 45.68 -62.85 -4.86
C GLY A 11 45.43 -62.52 -3.38
N GLY A 12 44.78 -63.44 -2.67
CA GLY A 12 44.80 -63.56 -1.20
C GLY A 12 45.84 -64.63 -0.77
N PRO A 13 45.64 -65.41 0.33
CA PRO A 13 44.38 -65.64 1.07
C PRO A 13 44.47 -65.49 2.61
N ASP A 14 43.34 -65.79 3.27
CA ASP A 14 43.16 -66.31 4.65
C ASP A 14 44.23 -67.36 5.07
N PRO A 15 44.48 -67.65 6.39
CA PRO A 15 43.40 -67.99 7.36
C PRO A 15 43.62 -67.86 8.90
N THR A 16 42.51 -68.00 9.67
CA THR A 16 42.41 -68.58 11.05
C THR A 16 43.13 -67.90 12.24
N ALA A 17 42.72 -68.04 13.52
CA ALA A 17 41.53 -68.62 14.17
C ALA A 17 41.30 -68.09 15.62
N VAL A 18 40.05 -68.18 16.09
CA VAL A 18 39.56 -68.53 17.45
C VAL A 18 40.47 -68.30 18.68
N SER A 19 40.00 -67.50 19.66
CA SER A 19 39.75 -67.99 21.04
C SER A 19 39.03 -66.98 21.95
N SER A 20 38.37 -67.52 22.99
CA SER A 20 37.46 -66.88 23.93
C SER A 20 38.13 -66.33 25.20
N GLY A 21 37.51 -65.33 25.86
CA GLY A 21 37.82 -65.00 27.26
C GLY A 21 36.98 -63.84 27.81
N ALA A 22 36.29 -64.04 28.95
CA ALA A 22 35.49 -63.02 29.63
C ALA A 22 35.74 -63.09 31.16
N LEU A 23 35.62 -61.97 31.89
CA LEU A 23 35.39 -61.93 33.35
C LEU A 23 34.98 -60.53 33.89
N ARG A 24 34.45 -60.51 35.12
CA ARG A 24 33.93 -59.38 35.96
C ARG A 24 34.22 -59.75 37.45
N PRO A 25 33.85 -58.97 38.52
CA PRO A 25 33.14 -57.68 38.60
C PRO A 25 34.10 -56.52 38.98
N PRO A 26 34.31 -55.98 40.24
CA PRO A 26 33.59 -56.03 41.53
C PRO A 26 32.78 -54.72 41.81
N ARG A 27 32.72 -54.22 43.06
CA ARG A 27 32.09 -52.95 43.53
C ARG A 27 32.73 -52.44 44.83
N GLY A 28 32.49 -51.16 45.20
CA GLY A 28 32.69 -50.56 46.53
C GLY A 28 31.62 -49.48 46.84
N ARG A 29 31.34 -49.13 48.12
CA ARG A 29 30.18 -48.28 48.50
C ARG A 29 30.28 -47.64 49.92
N ALA A 30 29.67 -46.44 50.09
CA ALA A 30 29.48 -45.65 51.34
C ALA A 30 30.77 -45.09 52.03
N GLY A 31 30.79 -44.01 52.83
CA GLY A 31 29.79 -42.98 53.23
C GLY A 31 30.37 -41.54 53.07
N THR A 32 30.16 -40.49 53.88
CA THR A 32 29.19 -40.11 54.97
C THR A 32 29.37 -38.59 55.31
N GLY A 33 28.45 -37.94 56.06
CA GLY A 33 28.58 -36.54 56.58
C GLY A 33 28.93 -36.47 58.09
N PRO A 34 28.70 -35.36 58.86
CA PRO A 34 28.00 -34.09 58.54
C PRO A 34 28.67 -32.76 59.08
N GLY A 35 27.94 -31.63 59.02
CA GLY A 35 28.22 -30.33 59.69
C GLY A 35 28.22 -29.14 58.70
N LEU A 36 27.48 -28.02 58.79
CA LEU A 36 26.89 -27.11 59.81
C LEU A 36 27.72 -25.83 60.10
N GLU A 37 26.99 -24.70 60.24
CA GLU A 37 27.41 -23.32 60.58
C GLU A 37 28.07 -22.44 59.49
N VAL A 38 27.85 -21.11 59.40
CA VAL A 38 26.70 -20.25 59.77
C VAL A 38 26.67 -18.96 58.92
N CYS A 39 25.55 -18.22 58.93
CA CYS A 39 25.21 -17.01 58.16
C CYS A 39 26.26 -15.87 58.05
N LEU A 40 26.23 -15.12 56.93
CA LEU A 40 25.81 -13.68 56.85
C LEU A 40 25.99 -13.09 55.42
N GLY A 41 25.20 -12.08 55.05
CA GLY A 41 25.49 -11.16 53.92
C GLY A 41 24.64 -11.26 52.64
N LEU A 42 23.60 -10.42 52.53
CA LEU A 42 22.94 -9.98 51.28
C LEU A 42 23.39 -8.52 50.95
N PRO A 43 23.09 -7.90 49.79
CA PRO A 43 22.30 -8.35 48.63
C PRO A 43 22.95 -8.13 47.22
N HIS A 44 22.34 -8.76 46.19
CA HIS A 44 22.05 -8.33 44.79
C HIS A 44 22.88 -7.26 44.02
N PRO A 45 22.74 -7.18 42.67
CA PRO A 45 22.56 -8.23 41.66
C PRO A 45 23.45 -8.00 40.39
N HIS A 46 23.47 -8.94 39.42
CA HIS A 46 23.13 -8.64 38.01
C HIS A 46 23.03 -9.88 37.11
N ARG A 47 22.43 -9.68 35.93
CA ARG A 47 22.02 -10.70 34.94
C ARG A 47 23.18 -11.49 34.32
N SER A 48 22.92 -12.77 34.03
CA SER A 48 23.59 -13.53 32.95
C SER A 48 22.53 -14.22 32.09
N VAL A 49 22.72 -14.22 30.76
CA VAL A 49 21.75 -14.75 29.79
C VAL A 49 22.01 -16.24 29.56
N SER A 50 20.96 -17.06 29.54
CA SER A 50 21.03 -18.43 29.02
C SER A 50 19.82 -18.80 28.16
N VAL A 51 20.13 -19.11 26.90
CA VAL A 51 19.26 -19.64 25.85
C VAL A 51 18.53 -20.90 26.33
N TRP A 52 17.23 -21.01 26.03
CA TRP A 52 16.52 -22.29 26.01
C TRP A 52 15.88 -22.55 24.65
N LYS A 53 16.14 -23.75 24.13
CA LYS A 53 15.53 -24.25 22.88
C LYS A 53 14.10 -24.72 23.12
N LYS A 54 13.39 -24.95 22.02
CA LYS A 54 12.12 -25.68 21.96
C LYS A 54 12.20 -26.97 22.78
N ASP A 55 11.16 -27.23 23.57
CA ASP A 55 10.42 -28.49 23.48
C ASP A 55 8.95 -28.20 23.78
N ILE A 56 8.05 -28.75 22.96
CA ILE A 56 6.60 -28.65 23.14
C ILE A 56 6.06 -30.07 23.15
N CYS A 57 5.57 -30.50 24.31
CA CYS A 57 4.80 -31.72 24.47
C CYS A 57 3.46 -31.40 25.15
N GLU A 58 2.46 -32.24 24.89
CA GLU A 58 1.06 -31.97 25.21
C GLU A 58 0.76 -31.97 26.72
N LYS A 59 -0.19 -31.13 27.15
CA LYS A 59 -1.47 -31.57 27.80
C LYS A 59 -2.24 -30.43 28.48
N ARG A 60 -3.39 -30.07 27.91
CA ARG A 60 -4.74 -30.21 28.53
C ARG A 60 -5.81 -29.42 27.75
N LYS A 61 -6.92 -30.08 27.42
CA LYS A 61 -8.18 -29.41 27.08
C LYS A 61 -8.91 -29.05 28.37
N MET A 62 -9.44 -27.84 28.45
CA MET A 62 -10.73 -27.54 29.11
C MET A 62 -11.51 -26.60 28.17
N PRO A 63 -12.82 -26.77 27.94
CA PRO A 63 -13.50 -26.16 26.81
C PRO A 63 -14.41 -25.00 27.20
N LEU A 64 -14.00 -23.77 26.88
CA LEU A 64 -14.88 -22.60 26.86
C LEU A 64 -14.59 -21.74 25.63
N PHE A 65 -15.60 -20.97 25.22
CA PHE A 65 -15.70 -20.18 23.99
C PHE A 65 -15.79 -21.01 22.69
N PHE A 66 -16.95 -20.93 22.04
CA PHE A 66 -17.09 -21.19 20.60
C PHE A 66 -16.21 -20.18 19.85
N ARG A 67 -14.97 -20.55 19.54
CA ARG A 67 -14.15 -19.80 18.58
C ARG A 67 -14.80 -19.95 17.21
N LYS A 68 -15.44 -18.89 16.70
CA LYS A 68 -15.77 -18.75 15.27
C LYS A 68 -14.54 -19.17 14.47
N LYS A 69 -14.70 -20.17 13.60
CA LYS A 69 -13.61 -20.71 12.75
C LYS A 69 -13.08 -19.53 11.94
N LYS A 70 -11.83 -19.10 12.21
CA LYS A 70 -11.25 -17.98 11.46
C LYS A 70 -11.11 -18.44 9.99
N PRO A 71 -11.61 -17.67 9.01
CA PRO A 71 -11.43 -18.02 7.61
C PRO A 71 -9.94 -18.02 7.27
N SER A 72 -9.53 -18.93 6.40
CA SER A 72 -8.18 -19.05 5.85
C SER A 72 -7.68 -17.71 5.29
N GLU A 73 -6.36 -17.48 5.27
CA GLU A 73 -5.80 -16.32 4.56
C GLU A 73 -6.21 -16.30 3.09
N GLU A 74 -6.30 -17.48 2.48
CA GLU A 74 -6.69 -17.62 1.09
C GLU A 74 -8.16 -17.21 0.87
N ALA A 75 -9.05 -17.57 1.80
CA ALA A 75 -10.44 -17.14 1.78
C ALA A 75 -10.60 -15.63 2.03
N ARG A 76 -9.72 -15.03 2.84
CA ARG A 76 -9.66 -13.57 3.05
C ARG A 76 -9.18 -12.82 1.81
N LYS A 77 -8.09 -13.30 1.18
CA LYS A 77 -7.55 -12.74 -0.07
C LYS A 77 -8.59 -12.79 -1.19
N ARG A 78 -9.36 -13.88 -1.31
CA ARG A 78 -10.51 -13.95 -2.23
C ARG A 78 -11.59 -12.92 -1.92
N LEU A 79 -12.00 -12.79 -0.66
CA LEU A 79 -13.00 -11.79 -0.25
C LEU A 79 -12.52 -10.36 -0.53
N GLU A 80 -11.27 -10.03 -0.20
CA GLU A 80 -10.67 -8.71 -0.40
C GLU A 80 -10.53 -8.38 -1.90
N TYR A 81 -10.14 -9.36 -2.73
CA TYR A 81 -10.11 -9.24 -4.19
C TYR A 81 -11.51 -9.00 -4.77
N GLN A 82 -12.52 -9.80 -4.42
CA GLN A 82 -13.89 -9.61 -4.90
C GLN A 82 -14.50 -8.28 -4.42
N MET A 83 -14.19 -7.85 -3.19
CA MET A 83 -14.57 -6.54 -2.65
C MET A 83 -13.80 -5.36 -3.29
N CYS A 84 -12.73 -5.62 -4.04
CA CYS A 84 -12.02 -4.66 -4.86
C CYS A 84 -12.66 -4.58 -6.25
N VAL A 85 -12.68 -5.72 -6.97
CA VAL A 85 -13.28 -5.86 -8.32
C VAL A 85 -14.70 -5.32 -8.36
N ALA A 86 -15.53 -5.62 -7.36
CA ALA A 86 -16.92 -5.15 -7.32
C ALA A 86 -17.08 -3.62 -7.29
N LYS A 87 -16.03 -2.86 -6.95
CA LYS A 87 -15.98 -1.39 -6.87
C LYS A 87 -15.31 -0.73 -8.07
N GLU A 88 -14.73 -1.51 -8.99
CA GLU A 88 -14.09 -0.97 -10.19
C GLU A 88 -15.17 -0.38 -11.12
N ALA A 89 -14.84 0.74 -11.79
CA ALA A 89 -15.77 1.41 -12.70
C ALA A 89 -16.06 0.49 -13.90
N GLY A 90 -17.34 0.21 -14.15
CA GLY A 90 -17.76 -0.75 -15.17
C GLY A 90 -17.77 -2.22 -14.74
N ALA A 91 -17.50 -2.54 -13.47
CA ALA A 91 -17.62 -3.91 -12.96
C ALA A 91 -19.07 -4.43 -13.02
N ASP A 92 -19.24 -5.65 -13.55
CA ASP A 92 -20.52 -6.36 -13.75
C ASP A 92 -21.50 -6.20 -12.57
N ASP A 93 -22.82 -6.24 -12.83
CA ASP A 93 -23.91 -6.16 -11.83
C ASP A 93 -23.92 -7.29 -10.77
N ILE A 94 -22.90 -8.14 -10.78
CA ILE A 94 -22.74 -9.37 -9.99
C ILE A 94 -21.73 -9.15 -8.87
N LEU A 95 -22.08 -9.55 -7.66
CA LEU A 95 -21.16 -9.67 -6.53
C LEU A 95 -21.06 -11.14 -6.10
N ASP A 96 -19.94 -11.78 -6.43
CA ASP A 96 -19.62 -13.16 -6.01
C ASP A 96 -18.67 -13.14 -4.80
N ILE A 97 -19.18 -13.65 -3.68
CA ILE A 97 -18.46 -13.87 -2.42
C ILE A 97 -18.68 -15.33 -1.93
N SER A 98 -18.91 -16.24 -2.88
CA SER A 98 -18.93 -17.69 -2.64
C SER A 98 -17.58 -18.21 -2.13
N LYS A 99 -17.59 -19.36 -1.45
CA LYS A 99 -16.35 -20.10 -1.05
C LYS A 99 -15.36 -19.25 -0.24
N CYS A 100 -15.83 -18.24 0.49
CA CYS A 100 -15.02 -17.31 1.29
C CYS A 100 -14.98 -17.70 2.79
N GLU A 101 -15.41 -18.91 3.15
CA GLU A 101 -15.44 -19.45 4.53
C GLU A 101 -16.19 -18.54 5.53
N LEU A 102 -17.15 -17.74 5.04
CA LEU A 102 -17.85 -16.71 5.81
C LEU A 102 -18.81 -17.35 6.82
N SER A 103 -18.75 -16.90 8.08
CA SER A 103 -19.75 -17.28 9.11
C SER A 103 -20.88 -16.26 9.27
N GLU A 104 -20.63 -15.01 8.86
CA GLU A 104 -21.55 -13.87 8.82
C GLU A 104 -21.16 -13.02 7.60
N ILE A 105 -22.12 -12.38 6.93
CA ILE A 105 -21.85 -11.49 5.79
C ILE A 105 -21.25 -10.16 6.30
N PRO A 106 -20.11 -9.69 5.76
CA PRO A 106 -19.52 -8.41 6.15
C PRO A 106 -20.40 -7.21 5.80
N PHE A 107 -20.46 -6.19 6.67
CA PHE A 107 -21.22 -4.95 6.44
C PHE A 107 -20.88 -4.28 5.09
N GLY A 108 -19.62 -4.35 4.66
CA GLY A 108 -19.16 -3.81 3.38
C GLY A 108 -19.87 -4.39 2.16
N VAL A 109 -20.38 -5.64 2.23
CA VAL A 109 -21.17 -6.27 1.16
C VAL A 109 -22.50 -5.53 0.98
N PHE A 110 -23.28 -5.37 2.05
CA PHE A 110 -24.55 -4.65 2.05
C PHE A 110 -24.39 -3.19 1.58
N ALA A 111 -23.32 -2.51 2.03
CA ALA A 111 -23.00 -1.17 1.55
C ALA A 111 -22.66 -1.14 0.05
N THR A 112 -21.91 -2.12 -0.45
CA THR A 112 -21.53 -2.23 -1.87
C THR A 112 -22.74 -2.53 -2.75
N CYS A 113 -23.63 -3.45 -2.34
CA CYS A 113 -24.90 -3.71 -3.03
C CYS A 113 -25.76 -2.46 -3.13
N LYS A 114 -25.92 -1.70 -2.03
CA LYS A 114 -26.73 -0.48 -2.01
C LYS A 114 -26.15 0.65 -2.85
N VAL A 115 -24.83 0.91 -2.74
CA VAL A 115 -24.17 2.05 -3.41
C VAL A 115 -23.97 1.79 -4.90
N LEU A 116 -23.65 0.56 -5.29
CA LEU A 116 -23.36 0.18 -6.68
C LEU A 116 -24.53 -0.57 -7.35
N GLN A 117 -25.72 -0.54 -6.73
CA GLN A 117 -26.99 -1.09 -7.23
C GLN A 117 -26.89 -2.50 -7.84
N LYS A 118 -26.05 -3.36 -7.23
CA LYS A 118 -25.79 -4.71 -7.77
C LYS A 118 -27.09 -5.51 -7.81
N LYS A 119 -27.26 -6.28 -8.89
CA LYS A 119 -28.50 -7.00 -9.24
C LYS A 119 -28.40 -8.50 -8.95
N VAL A 120 -27.19 -9.03 -8.81
CA VAL A 120 -26.93 -10.45 -8.51
C VAL A 120 -25.97 -10.53 -7.33
N LEU A 121 -26.30 -11.34 -6.32
CA LEU A 121 -25.46 -11.58 -5.14
C LEU A 121 -25.35 -13.08 -4.89
N ILE A 122 -24.11 -13.57 -4.93
CA ILE A 122 -23.78 -15.00 -4.86
C ILE A 122 -22.91 -15.23 -3.62
N ILE A 123 -23.40 -16.04 -2.67
CA ILE A 123 -22.76 -16.28 -1.36
C ILE A 123 -22.71 -17.78 -1.03
N HIS A 124 -22.82 -18.64 -2.05
CA HIS A 124 -22.91 -20.08 -1.85
C HIS A 124 -21.60 -20.70 -1.30
N SER A 125 -21.69 -21.93 -0.79
CA SER A 125 -20.55 -22.68 -0.23
C SER A 125 -19.81 -21.90 0.88
N ASN A 126 -20.58 -21.43 1.86
CA ASN A 126 -20.08 -20.70 3.03
C ASN A 126 -20.61 -21.34 4.34
N TYR A 127 -20.36 -20.71 5.48
CA TYR A 127 -20.77 -21.18 6.80
C TYR A 127 -21.81 -20.24 7.46
N LEU A 128 -22.63 -19.56 6.65
CA LEU A 128 -23.60 -18.58 7.13
C LEU A 128 -24.71 -19.27 7.92
N THR A 129 -24.99 -18.78 9.13
CA THR A 129 -26.10 -19.27 9.98
C THR A 129 -27.34 -18.36 9.97
N SER A 130 -27.17 -17.12 9.49
CA SER A 130 -28.19 -16.09 9.28
C SER A 130 -27.81 -15.26 8.05
N LEU A 131 -28.80 -14.84 7.27
CA LEU A 131 -28.63 -13.89 6.16
C LEU A 131 -28.31 -12.47 6.67
N LEU A 132 -28.80 -12.10 7.85
CA LEU A 132 -28.57 -10.78 8.44
C LEU A 132 -27.63 -10.84 9.66
N PRO A 133 -26.58 -10.00 9.72
CA PRO A 133 -25.98 -9.55 10.96
C PRO A 133 -27.00 -8.78 11.81
N LYS A 134 -26.87 -8.82 13.15
CA LYS A 134 -27.84 -8.28 14.13
C LYS A 134 -28.08 -6.76 14.11
N SER A 135 -27.55 -6.05 13.13
CA SER A 135 -27.58 -4.57 13.02
C SER A 135 -27.72 -4.09 11.56
N CYS A 136 -28.22 -4.94 10.66
CA CYS A 136 -28.35 -4.65 9.23
C CYS A 136 -29.82 -4.82 8.78
N SER A 137 -30.28 -3.95 7.87
CA SER A 137 -31.62 -4.02 7.28
C SER A 137 -31.56 -4.50 5.83
N LEU A 138 -32.56 -5.29 5.42
CA LEU A 138 -32.74 -5.77 4.04
C LEU A 138 -32.97 -4.65 3.03
N LEU A 139 -33.34 -3.44 3.47
CA LEU A 139 -33.42 -2.23 2.63
C LEU A 139 -32.10 -1.87 1.92
N SER A 140 -30.98 -2.52 2.29
CA SER A 140 -29.69 -2.43 1.59
C SER A 140 -29.55 -3.33 0.36
N LEU A 141 -30.48 -4.27 0.15
CA LEU A 141 -30.43 -5.31 -0.89
C LEU A 141 -31.59 -5.21 -1.91
N VAL A 142 -32.43 -4.16 -1.83
CA VAL A 142 -33.69 -4.01 -2.60
C VAL A 142 -33.51 -4.01 -4.14
N THR A 143 -32.30 -3.75 -4.64
CA THR A 143 -31.95 -3.79 -6.07
C THR A 143 -31.66 -5.19 -6.61
N ILE A 144 -31.61 -6.21 -5.74
CA ILE A 144 -31.18 -7.56 -6.11
C ILE A 144 -32.31 -8.36 -6.75
N LYS A 145 -32.04 -8.83 -7.97
CA LYS A 145 -32.88 -9.74 -8.76
C LYS A 145 -32.53 -11.20 -8.54
N VAL A 146 -31.27 -11.53 -8.22
CA VAL A 146 -30.82 -12.91 -8.01
C VAL A 146 -30.04 -13.00 -6.70
N LEU A 147 -30.53 -13.79 -5.76
CA LEU A 147 -29.90 -14.05 -4.47
C LEU A 147 -29.62 -15.55 -4.33
N ASP A 148 -28.34 -15.92 -4.43
CA ASP A 148 -27.88 -17.31 -4.30
C ASP A 148 -27.13 -17.54 -2.99
N LEU A 149 -27.70 -18.40 -2.15
CA LEU A 149 -27.29 -18.70 -0.79
C LEU A 149 -27.12 -20.23 -0.58
N HIS A 150 -27.03 -21.02 -1.64
CA HIS A 150 -26.98 -22.48 -1.50
C HIS A 150 -25.73 -22.97 -0.76
N ASP A 151 -25.74 -24.21 -0.26
CA ASP A 151 -24.58 -24.83 0.43
C ASP A 151 -24.08 -23.96 1.60
N ASN A 152 -24.97 -23.75 2.58
CA ASN A 152 -24.76 -22.91 3.76
C ASN A 152 -25.42 -23.55 5.00
N GLN A 153 -25.52 -22.80 6.10
CA GLN A 153 -26.04 -23.30 7.38
C GLN A 153 -27.20 -22.46 7.92
N LEU A 154 -27.95 -21.80 7.01
CA LEU A 154 -29.06 -20.91 7.36
C LEU A 154 -30.17 -21.70 8.06
N THR A 155 -30.59 -21.23 9.24
CA THR A 155 -31.59 -21.93 10.07
C THR A 155 -33.01 -21.35 9.94
N ALA A 156 -33.12 -20.10 9.49
CA ALA A 156 -34.34 -19.43 9.08
C ALA A 156 -33.97 -18.30 8.09
N LEU A 157 -34.92 -17.88 7.26
CA LEU A 157 -34.84 -16.62 6.53
C LEU A 157 -35.38 -15.47 7.40
N PRO A 158 -34.91 -14.22 7.20
CA PRO A 158 -35.40 -13.06 7.94
C PRO A 158 -36.89 -12.81 7.68
N ALA A 159 -37.60 -12.34 8.70
CA ALA A 159 -39.04 -12.05 8.64
C ALA A 159 -39.41 -10.93 7.66
N ASP A 160 -38.44 -10.08 7.27
CA ASP A 160 -38.64 -8.96 6.35
C ASP A 160 -38.22 -9.28 4.90
N ILE A 161 -38.04 -10.56 4.53
CA ILE A 161 -37.53 -10.95 3.19
C ILE A 161 -38.36 -10.37 2.03
N GLY A 162 -39.67 -10.22 2.23
CA GLY A 162 -40.61 -9.60 1.30
C GLY A 162 -40.26 -8.17 0.85
N GLN A 163 -39.40 -7.46 1.58
CA GLN A 163 -38.90 -6.14 1.17
C GLN A 163 -38.06 -6.17 -0.11
N LEU A 164 -37.60 -7.35 -0.56
CA LEU A 164 -36.83 -7.52 -1.80
C LEU A 164 -37.74 -7.63 -3.03
N THR A 165 -38.60 -6.63 -3.26
CA THR A 165 -39.68 -6.69 -4.27
C THR A 165 -39.20 -6.86 -5.72
N THR A 166 -37.92 -6.60 -6.03
CA THR A 166 -37.32 -6.84 -7.35
C THR A 166 -36.70 -8.24 -7.52
N LEU A 167 -36.78 -9.10 -6.49
CA LEU A 167 -36.15 -10.42 -6.49
C LEU A 167 -36.90 -11.38 -7.43
N GLN A 168 -36.17 -11.94 -8.40
CA GLN A 168 -36.64 -12.85 -9.44
C GLN A 168 -36.18 -14.29 -9.20
N VAL A 169 -35.02 -14.49 -8.58
CA VAL A 169 -34.48 -15.81 -8.23
C VAL A 169 -33.99 -15.81 -6.79
N LEU A 170 -34.51 -16.75 -5.99
CA LEU A 170 -34.02 -17.06 -4.65
C LEU A 170 -33.60 -18.53 -4.58
N ASN A 171 -32.30 -18.76 -4.41
CA ASN A 171 -31.75 -20.10 -4.19
C ASN A 171 -31.23 -20.22 -2.75
N VAL A 172 -31.79 -21.14 -1.99
CA VAL A 172 -31.39 -21.47 -0.60
C VAL A 172 -31.24 -22.98 -0.41
N GLU A 173 -30.94 -23.72 -1.50
CA GLU A 173 -30.67 -25.15 -1.48
C GLU A 173 -29.57 -25.53 -0.46
N LYS A 174 -29.58 -26.74 0.10
CA LYS A 174 -28.51 -27.25 0.99
C LYS A 174 -28.28 -26.33 2.19
N ASN A 175 -29.33 -26.14 2.97
CA ASN A 175 -29.36 -25.31 4.17
C ASN A 175 -30.07 -26.04 5.31
N GLN A 176 -30.48 -25.33 6.36
CA GLN A 176 -31.12 -25.91 7.55
C GLN A 176 -32.42 -25.19 7.91
N LEU A 177 -33.09 -24.60 6.92
CA LEU A 177 -34.34 -23.85 7.08
C LEU A 177 -35.44 -24.78 7.59
N LYS A 178 -36.11 -24.36 8.67
CA LYS A 178 -37.21 -25.14 9.29
C LYS A 178 -38.60 -24.71 8.84
N PHE A 179 -38.71 -23.48 8.37
CA PHE A 179 -39.91 -22.82 7.86
C PHE A 179 -39.49 -21.70 6.90
N LEU A 180 -40.39 -21.29 6.01
CA LEU A 180 -40.28 -20.04 5.26
C LEU A 180 -41.11 -18.95 5.99
N PRO A 181 -40.70 -17.68 5.97
CA PRO A 181 -41.47 -16.58 6.54
C PRO A 181 -42.73 -16.31 5.69
N GLN A 182 -43.80 -15.82 6.31
CA GLN A 182 -45.05 -15.48 5.59
C GLN A 182 -44.83 -14.36 4.54
N SER A 183 -43.90 -13.45 4.78
CA SER A 183 -43.49 -12.39 3.84
C SER A 183 -42.76 -12.90 2.58
N ILE A 184 -42.64 -14.22 2.38
CA ILE A 184 -42.24 -14.76 1.08
C ILE A 184 -43.26 -14.39 0.00
N GLY A 185 -44.56 -14.28 0.33
CA GLY A 185 -45.65 -13.93 -0.60
C GLY A 185 -45.54 -12.51 -1.20
N ASP A 186 -44.92 -11.58 -0.48
CA ASP A 186 -44.73 -10.18 -0.93
C ASP A 186 -43.79 -10.07 -2.15
N LEU A 187 -43.04 -11.13 -2.48
CA LEU A 187 -42.05 -11.15 -3.57
C LEU A 187 -42.72 -11.31 -4.95
N ALA A 188 -43.53 -10.32 -5.34
CA ALA A 188 -44.39 -10.38 -6.53
C ALA A 188 -43.64 -10.65 -7.87
N GLN A 189 -42.34 -10.34 -7.96
CA GLN A 189 -41.51 -10.61 -9.14
C GLN A 189 -40.76 -11.95 -9.10
N LEU A 190 -40.89 -12.76 -8.04
CA LEU A 190 -40.14 -14.01 -7.89
C LEU A 190 -40.61 -15.06 -8.91
N GLN A 191 -39.67 -15.52 -9.74
CA GLN A 191 -39.88 -16.50 -10.81
C GLN A 191 -39.37 -17.89 -10.43
N THR A 192 -38.28 -17.96 -9.66
CA THR A 192 -37.65 -19.22 -9.24
C THR A 192 -37.38 -19.20 -7.74
N LEU A 193 -37.93 -20.20 -7.03
CA LEU A 193 -37.69 -20.46 -5.62
C LEU A 193 -37.14 -21.89 -5.46
N ASN A 194 -35.85 -22.02 -5.17
CA ASN A 194 -35.21 -23.29 -4.83
C ASN A 194 -34.96 -23.35 -3.32
N VAL A 195 -35.67 -24.26 -2.63
CA VAL A 195 -35.53 -24.54 -1.19
C VAL A 195 -35.15 -26.01 -0.93
N LYS A 196 -34.59 -26.69 -1.93
CA LYS A 196 -34.16 -28.09 -1.89
C LYS A 196 -33.19 -28.41 -0.75
N ASP A 197 -33.18 -29.66 -0.25
CA ASP A 197 -32.24 -30.15 0.78
C ASP A 197 -32.19 -29.21 2.00
N ASN A 198 -33.33 -29.17 2.70
CA ASN A 198 -33.58 -28.33 3.85
C ASN A 198 -34.42 -29.12 4.88
N LYS A 199 -34.99 -28.43 5.89
CA LYS A 199 -35.68 -29.05 7.03
C LYS A 199 -37.12 -28.52 7.15
N LEU A 200 -37.70 -28.08 6.02
CA LEU A 200 -39.06 -27.59 5.93
C LEU A 200 -40.05 -28.74 6.14
N LYS A 201 -41.08 -28.51 6.97
CA LYS A 201 -42.18 -29.48 7.17
C LYS A 201 -43.46 -29.08 6.45
N ASP A 202 -43.67 -27.77 6.38
CA ASP A 202 -44.87 -27.12 5.89
C ASP A 202 -44.41 -25.88 5.10
N LEU A 203 -45.20 -25.48 4.10
CA LEU A 203 -45.01 -24.25 3.33
C LEU A 203 -46.08 -23.22 3.76
N PRO A 204 -45.77 -21.91 3.77
CA PRO A 204 -46.74 -20.88 4.12
C PRO A 204 -47.83 -20.74 3.06
N ASP A 205 -49.06 -20.45 3.47
CA ASP A 205 -50.19 -20.23 2.56
C ASP A 205 -49.98 -19.00 1.63
N THR A 206 -49.23 -18.00 2.10
CA THR A 206 -48.83 -16.82 1.29
C THR A 206 -47.95 -17.16 0.10
N LEU A 207 -47.41 -18.39 -0.01
CA LEU A 207 -46.73 -18.85 -1.22
C LEU A 207 -47.70 -18.85 -2.44
N GLY A 208 -49.02 -18.90 -2.20
CA GLY A 208 -50.06 -18.67 -3.21
C GLY A 208 -50.11 -17.25 -3.80
N GLU A 209 -49.49 -16.26 -3.14
CA GLU A 209 -49.53 -14.84 -3.55
C GLU A 209 -48.42 -14.48 -4.55
N LEU A 210 -47.46 -15.40 -4.78
CA LEU A 210 -46.32 -15.25 -5.67
C LEU A 210 -46.72 -15.26 -7.17
N ARG A 211 -47.28 -14.15 -7.65
CA ARG A 211 -47.90 -14.02 -8.98
C ARG A 211 -47.00 -14.38 -10.18
N SER A 212 -45.68 -14.27 -10.02
CA SER A 212 -44.70 -14.50 -11.09
C SER A 212 -43.98 -15.87 -11.05
N LEU A 213 -44.30 -16.73 -10.08
CA LEU A 213 -43.52 -17.94 -9.78
C LEU A 213 -43.73 -19.04 -10.82
N ARG A 214 -42.68 -19.34 -11.58
CA ARG A 214 -42.63 -20.38 -12.62
C ARG A 214 -42.02 -21.69 -12.12
N THR A 215 -40.97 -21.63 -11.29
CA THR A 215 -40.24 -22.80 -10.80
C THR A 215 -40.17 -22.83 -9.28
N LEU A 216 -40.61 -23.93 -8.69
CA LEU A 216 -40.56 -24.22 -7.26
C LEU A 216 -39.92 -25.60 -7.02
N ASP A 217 -38.73 -25.64 -6.41
CA ASP A 217 -38.12 -26.89 -5.95
C ASP A 217 -38.18 -26.98 -4.42
N VAL A 218 -38.92 -27.98 -3.94
CA VAL A 218 -39.12 -28.32 -2.52
C VAL A 218 -38.69 -29.76 -2.22
N SER A 219 -37.90 -30.38 -3.10
CA SER A 219 -37.39 -31.75 -2.93
C SER A 219 -36.38 -31.86 -1.79
N GLU A 220 -36.11 -33.09 -1.36
CA GLU A 220 -35.19 -33.41 -0.25
C GLU A 220 -35.56 -32.64 1.05
N ASN A 221 -36.86 -32.49 1.32
CA ASN A 221 -37.42 -31.86 2.52
C ASN A 221 -38.51 -32.75 3.14
N PRO A 222 -38.67 -32.78 4.48
CA PRO A 222 -39.70 -33.56 5.17
C PRO A 222 -41.12 -32.95 5.06
N ILE A 223 -41.51 -32.45 3.88
CA ILE A 223 -42.83 -31.88 3.60
C ILE A 223 -43.84 -32.99 3.32
N GLN A 224 -44.98 -32.95 4.03
CA GLN A 224 -46.06 -33.93 3.87
C GLN A 224 -47.34 -33.35 3.25
N ARG A 225 -47.48 -32.01 3.21
CA ARG A 225 -48.66 -31.33 2.68
C ARG A 225 -48.25 -30.06 1.92
N LEU A 226 -48.79 -29.87 0.72
CA LEU A 226 -48.79 -28.58 0.02
C LEU A 226 -49.98 -27.71 0.49
N PRO A 227 -49.82 -26.39 0.59
CA PRO A 227 -50.92 -25.47 0.91
C PRO A 227 -51.88 -25.38 -0.28
N GLN A 228 -53.19 -25.34 0.01
CA GLN A 228 -54.22 -25.21 -1.03
C GLN A 228 -54.08 -23.89 -1.82
N MET A 229 -53.58 -22.84 -1.17
CA MET A 229 -53.34 -21.54 -1.79
C MET A 229 -52.39 -21.58 -2.98
N LEU A 230 -51.54 -22.61 -3.12
CA LEU A 230 -50.67 -22.79 -4.30
C LEU A 230 -51.45 -22.88 -5.63
N ALA A 231 -52.75 -23.19 -5.59
CA ALA A 231 -53.68 -23.12 -6.73
C ALA A 231 -53.89 -21.70 -7.31
N HIS A 232 -53.45 -20.65 -6.61
CA HIS A 232 -53.51 -19.27 -7.07
C HIS A 232 -52.29 -18.88 -7.93
N VAL A 233 -51.19 -19.66 -7.86
CA VAL A 233 -49.98 -19.44 -8.68
C VAL A 233 -50.22 -19.95 -10.10
N ARG A 234 -50.87 -19.14 -10.93
CA ARG A 234 -51.24 -19.51 -12.32
C ARG A 234 -50.06 -19.57 -13.29
N THR A 235 -48.90 -19.10 -12.86
CA THR A 235 -47.64 -19.05 -13.62
C THR A 235 -46.75 -20.26 -13.41
N LEU A 236 -47.11 -21.22 -12.53
CA LEU A 236 -46.24 -22.34 -12.15
C LEU A 236 -46.10 -23.41 -13.25
N GLU A 237 -44.91 -23.46 -13.86
CA GLU A 237 -44.51 -24.41 -14.90
C GLU A 237 -43.87 -25.67 -14.31
N CYS A 238 -43.03 -25.51 -13.29
CA CYS A 238 -42.23 -26.58 -12.70
C CYS A 238 -42.39 -26.65 -11.18
N LEU A 239 -42.78 -27.83 -10.66
CA LEU A 239 -42.87 -28.14 -9.24
C LEU A 239 -42.14 -29.47 -8.94
N THR A 240 -40.98 -29.39 -8.29
CA THR A 240 -40.19 -30.56 -7.90
C THR A 240 -40.42 -30.87 -6.42
N LEU A 241 -40.84 -32.10 -6.10
CA LEU A 241 -41.12 -32.55 -4.73
C LEU A 241 -40.93 -34.06 -4.53
N ASP A 242 -40.79 -34.48 -3.27
CA ASP A 242 -40.54 -35.88 -2.90
C ASP A 242 -41.84 -36.70 -2.91
N THR A 243 -42.10 -37.41 -4.01
CA THR A 243 -43.32 -38.21 -4.20
C THR A 243 -43.61 -39.28 -3.11
N PRO A 244 -42.65 -39.97 -2.46
CA PRO A 244 -42.97 -40.97 -1.44
C PRO A 244 -43.28 -40.39 -0.05
N GLY A 245 -43.04 -39.09 0.18
CA GLY A 245 -43.31 -38.42 1.46
C GLY A 245 -44.68 -37.73 1.56
N MET A 246 -45.36 -37.55 0.42
CA MET A 246 -46.51 -36.65 0.31
C MET A 246 -47.84 -37.32 0.73
N ILE A 247 -48.54 -36.67 1.66
CA ILE A 247 -49.90 -37.04 2.10
C ILE A 247 -50.94 -36.22 1.34
N TYR A 248 -50.64 -34.96 1.01
CA TYR A 248 -51.52 -34.07 0.25
C TYR A 248 -50.70 -33.14 -0.68
N PRO A 249 -50.89 -33.18 -2.01
CA PRO A 249 -51.77 -34.07 -2.77
C PRO A 249 -51.33 -35.54 -2.70
N PRO A 250 -52.17 -36.49 -3.15
CA PRO A 250 -51.84 -37.91 -3.12
C PRO A 250 -50.61 -38.24 -3.99
N GLY A 251 -49.76 -39.18 -3.53
CA GLY A 251 -48.53 -39.57 -4.24
C GLY A 251 -48.71 -39.98 -5.71
N THR A 252 -49.89 -40.49 -6.09
CA THR A 252 -50.26 -40.79 -7.49
C THR A 252 -50.40 -39.55 -8.37
N VAL A 253 -50.92 -38.45 -7.80
CA VAL A 253 -50.98 -37.12 -8.44
C VAL A 253 -49.57 -36.53 -8.52
N CYS A 254 -48.79 -36.66 -7.44
CA CYS A 254 -47.40 -36.22 -7.41
C CYS A 254 -46.54 -36.88 -8.50
N SER A 255 -46.72 -38.18 -8.75
CA SER A 255 -46.03 -38.90 -9.81
C SER A 255 -46.44 -38.53 -11.24
N ALA A 256 -47.52 -37.76 -11.41
CA ALA A 256 -48.01 -37.30 -12.71
C ALA A 256 -47.51 -35.89 -13.10
N GLY A 257 -46.72 -35.23 -12.24
CA GLY A 257 -46.03 -33.96 -12.55
C GLY A 257 -46.82 -32.68 -12.24
N THR A 258 -46.21 -31.52 -12.52
CA THR A 258 -46.70 -30.18 -12.12
C THR A 258 -48.15 -29.93 -12.50
N GLU A 259 -48.53 -30.25 -13.75
CA GLU A 259 -49.87 -30.00 -14.27
C GLU A 259 -50.93 -30.79 -13.49
N ALA A 260 -50.71 -32.08 -13.24
CA ALA A 260 -51.64 -32.91 -12.48
C ALA A 260 -51.78 -32.42 -11.02
N ILE A 261 -50.69 -31.95 -10.42
CA ILE A 261 -50.70 -31.35 -9.08
C ILE A 261 -51.52 -30.06 -9.07
N GLN A 262 -51.31 -29.14 -10.02
CA GLN A 262 -52.06 -27.89 -10.10
C GLN A 262 -53.54 -28.12 -10.45
N GLN A 263 -53.86 -29.00 -11.41
CA GLN A 263 -55.25 -29.39 -11.71
C GLN A 263 -55.97 -29.93 -10.47
N PHE A 264 -55.30 -30.76 -9.66
CA PHE A 264 -55.86 -31.26 -8.40
C PHE A 264 -56.07 -30.13 -7.37
N LEU A 265 -55.07 -29.27 -7.15
CA LEU A 265 -55.16 -28.17 -6.18
C LEU A 265 -56.20 -27.11 -6.58
N CYS A 266 -56.31 -26.77 -7.86
CA CYS A 266 -57.37 -25.91 -8.38
C CYS A 266 -58.75 -26.53 -8.12
N LYS A 267 -58.94 -27.82 -8.44
CA LYS A 267 -60.22 -28.53 -8.24
C LYS A 267 -60.64 -28.57 -6.77
N GLU A 268 -59.73 -28.90 -5.85
CA GLU A 268 -60.01 -28.90 -4.41
C GLU A 268 -60.30 -27.49 -3.86
N SER A 269 -59.75 -26.44 -4.52
CA SER A 269 -59.97 -25.03 -4.16
C SER A 269 -61.19 -24.39 -4.85
N GLY A 270 -61.96 -25.16 -5.66
CA GLY A 270 -63.10 -24.63 -6.41
C GLY A 270 -62.73 -23.71 -7.58
N LEU A 271 -61.50 -23.78 -8.08
CA LEU A 271 -60.96 -22.95 -9.15
C LEU A 271 -60.84 -23.72 -10.47
N GLU A 272 -61.11 -23.07 -11.59
CA GLU A 272 -60.77 -23.59 -12.92
C GLU A 272 -59.24 -23.53 -13.14
N TYR A 273 -58.65 -24.63 -13.62
CA TYR A 273 -57.25 -24.69 -14.01
C TYR A 273 -57.04 -24.11 -15.42
N TYR A 274 -55.99 -23.33 -15.58
CA TYR A 274 -55.52 -22.81 -16.86
C TYR A 274 -54.01 -23.06 -16.96
N PRO A 275 -53.48 -23.59 -18.08
CA PRO A 275 -52.05 -23.76 -18.28
C PRO A 275 -51.30 -22.42 -18.22
N PRO A 276 -50.07 -22.35 -17.69
CA PRO A 276 -49.28 -21.11 -17.63
C PRO A 276 -49.12 -20.39 -18.98
N SER A 277 -49.07 -21.15 -20.08
CA SER A 277 -49.00 -20.64 -21.46
C SER A 277 -50.24 -19.86 -21.93
N GLN A 278 -51.33 -19.85 -21.15
CA GLN A 278 -52.55 -19.06 -21.42
C GLN A 278 -52.72 -17.88 -20.45
N TYR A 279 -51.86 -17.76 -19.43
CA TYR A 279 -52.00 -16.76 -18.36
C TYR A 279 -51.10 -15.52 -18.63
N LEU A 280 -51.66 -14.51 -19.31
CA LEU A 280 -51.01 -13.22 -19.46
C LEU A 280 -50.91 -12.48 -18.12
N LEU A 281 -49.69 -12.19 -17.67
CA LEU A 281 -49.42 -11.38 -16.48
C LEU A 281 -50.04 -9.97 -16.61
N PRO A 282 -50.91 -9.54 -15.67
CA PRO A 282 -51.33 -8.15 -15.58
C PRO A 282 -50.17 -7.29 -15.07
N LEU A 283 -49.40 -6.70 -15.99
CA LEU A 283 -48.49 -5.61 -15.67
C LEU A 283 -49.29 -4.38 -15.27
N GLU A 284 -48.89 -3.73 -14.17
CA GLU A 284 -49.51 -2.50 -13.69
C GLU A 284 -49.33 -1.39 -14.74
N ARG A 285 -50.45 -0.92 -15.28
CA ARG A 285 -50.45 0.24 -16.18
C ARG A 285 -50.35 1.51 -15.34
N ASP A 286 -49.16 2.10 -15.33
CA ASP A 286 -49.04 3.51 -15.01
C ASP A 286 -49.72 4.36 -16.12
N GLY A 287 -50.15 5.57 -15.79
CA GLY A 287 -51.15 6.30 -16.57
C GLY A 287 -50.72 6.72 -17.98
N GLY A 288 -51.40 6.20 -19.01
CA GLY A 288 -51.24 6.61 -20.41
C GLY A 288 -52.41 6.14 -21.28
N GLU A 289 -52.87 6.98 -22.22
CA GLU A 289 -54.11 6.74 -22.96
C GLU A 289 -54.02 5.68 -24.06
N MET A 290 -55.20 5.20 -24.49
CA MET A 290 -55.35 4.11 -25.45
C MET A 290 -55.02 4.53 -26.89
N SER A 291 -54.25 3.69 -27.57
CA SER A 291 -54.37 3.48 -29.02
C SER A 291 -54.07 2.02 -29.33
N ILE A 292 -54.82 1.43 -30.27
CA ILE A 292 -54.87 -0.02 -30.50
C ILE A 292 -54.03 -0.38 -31.73
N GLU A 293 -52.98 -1.16 -31.53
CA GLU A 293 -52.28 -1.89 -32.60
C GLU A 293 -52.24 -3.41 -32.31
N SER A 294 -52.08 -4.19 -33.38
CA SER A 294 -52.50 -5.59 -33.45
C SER A 294 -51.74 -6.58 -32.54
N THR A 295 -52.49 -7.56 -32.02
CA THR A 295 -52.08 -8.52 -30.99
C THR A 295 -50.89 -9.42 -31.35
N ASP A 296 -50.65 -9.72 -32.63
CA ASP A 296 -49.52 -10.58 -33.06
C ASP A 296 -48.15 -9.96 -32.75
N GLY A 297 -48.06 -8.63 -32.70
CA GLY A 297 -46.81 -7.91 -32.45
C GLY A 297 -46.27 -8.09 -31.02
N LEU A 298 -47.14 -8.31 -30.04
CA LEU A 298 -46.77 -8.46 -28.63
C LEU A 298 -46.26 -9.87 -28.31
N THR A 299 -46.95 -10.91 -28.77
CA THR A 299 -46.53 -12.30 -28.59
C THR A 299 -45.18 -12.56 -29.25
N SER A 300 -44.98 -12.00 -30.46
CA SER A 300 -43.69 -12.02 -31.16
C SER A 300 -42.60 -11.27 -30.39
N ARG A 301 -42.92 -10.14 -29.74
CA ARG A 301 -41.96 -9.37 -28.93
C ARG A 301 -41.55 -10.11 -27.65
N TYR A 302 -42.47 -10.73 -26.92
CA TYR A 302 -42.14 -11.50 -25.73
C TYR A 302 -41.34 -12.79 -26.05
N ALA A 303 -41.75 -13.57 -27.05
CA ALA A 303 -40.99 -14.75 -27.48
C ALA A 303 -39.59 -14.37 -28.02
N ARG A 304 -39.47 -13.19 -28.64
CA ARG A 304 -38.19 -12.62 -29.05
C ARG A 304 -37.37 -12.10 -27.86
N GLU A 305 -37.97 -11.47 -26.85
CA GLU A 305 -37.26 -11.03 -25.65
C GLU A 305 -36.81 -12.22 -24.80
N GLU A 306 -37.60 -13.30 -24.74
CA GLU A 306 -37.26 -14.56 -24.07
C GLU A 306 -36.13 -15.29 -24.79
N THR A 307 -36.18 -15.42 -26.13
CA THR A 307 -35.06 -15.98 -26.91
C THR A 307 -33.85 -15.04 -26.95
N GLU A 308 -34.02 -13.72 -26.92
CA GLU A 308 -32.92 -12.78 -26.72
C GLU A 308 -32.32 -12.90 -25.31
N TRP A 309 -33.10 -13.19 -24.27
CA TRP A 309 -32.59 -13.44 -22.91
C TRP A 309 -31.92 -14.80 -22.79
N GLN A 310 -32.45 -15.86 -23.40
CA GLN A 310 -31.81 -17.17 -23.48
C GLN A 310 -30.52 -17.12 -24.31
N ASN A 311 -30.49 -16.33 -25.39
CA ASN A 311 -29.26 -16.06 -26.14
C ASN A 311 -28.29 -15.19 -25.32
N LYS A 312 -28.73 -14.13 -24.62
CA LYS A 312 -27.89 -13.33 -23.71
C LYS A 312 -27.35 -14.17 -22.53
N PHE A 313 -28.11 -15.16 -22.05
CA PHE A 313 -27.69 -16.09 -21.01
C PHE A 313 -26.70 -17.13 -21.55
N SER A 314 -26.98 -17.74 -22.71
CA SER A 314 -26.05 -18.65 -23.38
C SER A 314 -24.77 -17.94 -23.83
N ASP A 315 -24.83 -16.68 -24.24
CA ASP A 315 -23.65 -15.86 -24.53
C ASP A 315 -22.94 -15.39 -23.25
N TYR A 316 -23.65 -15.18 -22.14
CA TYR A 316 -23.04 -14.99 -20.83
C TYR A 316 -22.32 -16.27 -20.37
N GLU A 317 -22.91 -17.45 -20.55
CA GLU A 317 -22.27 -18.74 -20.27
C GLU A 317 -21.05 -18.96 -21.16
N LYS A 318 -21.16 -18.79 -22.49
CA LYS A 318 -20.01 -18.85 -23.41
C LYS A 318 -18.92 -17.83 -23.04
N ARG A 319 -19.28 -16.60 -22.67
CA ARG A 319 -18.30 -15.58 -22.21
C ARG A 319 -17.72 -15.91 -20.84
N LYS A 320 -18.45 -16.61 -19.97
CA LYS A 320 -17.99 -17.09 -18.67
C LYS A 320 -17.06 -18.29 -18.82
N GLU A 321 -17.38 -19.24 -19.70
CA GLU A 321 -16.51 -20.33 -20.10
C GLU A 321 -15.26 -19.82 -20.83
N GLN A 322 -15.40 -18.84 -21.71
CA GLN A 322 -14.29 -18.20 -22.41
C GLN A 322 -13.40 -17.41 -21.44
N LYS A 323 -13.95 -16.55 -20.56
CA LYS A 323 -13.20 -15.90 -19.46
C LYS A 323 -12.57 -16.94 -18.53
N MET A 324 -13.22 -18.10 -18.30
CA MET A 324 -12.65 -19.19 -17.50
C MET A 324 -11.49 -19.87 -18.23
N LEU A 325 -11.58 -20.12 -19.54
CA LEU A 325 -10.51 -20.66 -20.38
C LEU A 325 -9.34 -19.69 -20.49
N GLU A 326 -9.60 -18.42 -20.78
CA GLU A 326 -8.61 -17.34 -20.79
C GLU A 326 -7.91 -17.21 -19.43
N LYS A 327 -8.66 -17.35 -18.32
CA LYS A 327 -8.08 -17.46 -16.98
C LYS A 327 -7.25 -18.73 -16.80
N LEU A 328 -7.70 -19.89 -17.26
CA LEU A 328 -6.96 -21.16 -17.18
C LEU A 328 -5.70 -21.18 -18.07
N GLU A 329 -5.67 -20.37 -19.13
CA GLU A 329 -4.50 -20.10 -19.95
C GLU A 329 -3.59 -19.02 -19.36
N PHE A 330 -4.13 -18.03 -18.68
CA PHE A 330 -3.37 -17.04 -17.92
C PHE A 330 -2.68 -17.69 -16.72
N GLU A 331 -3.43 -18.48 -15.94
CA GLU A 331 -2.89 -19.32 -14.86
C GLU A 331 -1.83 -20.27 -15.42
N ARG A 332 -2.08 -21.00 -16.51
CA ARG A 332 -1.04 -21.85 -17.13
C ARG A 332 0.19 -21.06 -17.62
N ARG A 333 0.04 -19.87 -18.18
CA ARG A 333 1.18 -19.00 -18.57
C ARG A 333 1.97 -18.52 -17.36
N LEU A 334 1.29 -18.12 -16.28
CA LEU A 334 1.90 -17.75 -15.01
C LEU A 334 2.66 -18.94 -14.39
N ASP A 335 2.06 -20.12 -14.42
CA ASP A 335 2.57 -21.39 -13.89
C ASP A 335 3.77 -21.92 -14.72
N ILE A 336 3.82 -21.63 -16.02
CA ILE A 336 5.01 -21.84 -16.88
C ILE A 336 6.11 -20.84 -16.52
N GLY A 337 5.81 -19.53 -16.46
CA GLY A 337 6.80 -18.51 -16.09
C GLY A 337 7.38 -18.70 -14.69
N GLN A 338 6.58 -19.17 -13.72
CA GLN A 338 7.06 -19.57 -12.40
C GLN A 338 7.99 -20.78 -12.45
N ARG A 339 7.70 -21.80 -13.29
CA ARG A 339 8.60 -22.95 -13.50
C ARG A 339 9.90 -22.55 -14.18
N GLU A 340 9.86 -21.70 -15.19
CA GLU A 340 11.05 -21.16 -15.85
C GLU A 340 11.90 -20.34 -14.89
N HIS A 341 11.28 -19.46 -14.09
CA HIS A 341 11.99 -18.70 -13.06
C HIS A 341 12.59 -19.62 -11.98
N ALA A 342 11.87 -20.66 -11.54
CA ALA A 342 12.38 -21.65 -10.60
C ALA A 342 13.55 -22.47 -11.18
N GLN A 343 13.50 -22.83 -12.47
CA GLN A 343 14.61 -23.51 -13.16
C GLN A 343 15.84 -22.61 -13.28
N LEU A 344 15.67 -21.33 -13.64
CA LEU A 344 16.76 -20.34 -13.68
C LEU A 344 17.35 -20.10 -12.28
N LEU A 345 16.50 -20.07 -11.24
CA LEU A 345 16.96 -19.99 -9.85
C LEU A 345 17.76 -21.24 -9.45
N GLN A 346 17.29 -22.43 -9.82
CA GLN A 346 17.98 -23.71 -9.56
C GLN A 346 19.32 -23.80 -10.30
N GLN A 347 19.41 -23.36 -11.56
CA GLN A 347 20.66 -23.26 -12.31
C GLN A 347 21.62 -22.24 -11.67
N SER A 348 21.09 -21.10 -11.20
CA SER A 348 21.88 -20.11 -10.47
C SER A 348 22.35 -20.61 -9.10
N LEU A 349 21.65 -21.56 -8.48
CA LEU A 349 22.07 -22.23 -7.24
C LEU A 349 23.13 -23.29 -7.53
N SER A 350 22.95 -24.16 -8.53
CA SER A 350 23.96 -25.17 -8.88
C SER A 350 25.29 -24.54 -9.31
N GLN A 351 25.26 -23.44 -10.08
CA GLN A 351 26.46 -22.67 -10.40
C GLN A 351 27.14 -22.06 -9.16
N LYS A 352 26.38 -21.64 -8.15
CA LYS A 352 26.95 -21.16 -6.88
C LYS A 352 27.56 -22.30 -6.08
N ASP A 353 26.93 -23.48 -6.06
CA ASP A 353 27.45 -24.65 -5.36
C ASP A 353 28.73 -25.18 -6.02
N GLU A 354 28.82 -25.19 -7.36
CA GLU A 354 30.06 -25.48 -8.12
C GLU A 354 31.19 -24.48 -7.80
N ILE A 355 30.88 -23.18 -7.74
CA ILE A 355 31.85 -22.14 -7.35
C ILE A 355 32.27 -22.30 -5.88
N LEU A 356 31.34 -22.58 -4.97
CA LEU A 356 31.65 -22.82 -3.55
C LEU A 356 32.49 -24.09 -3.36
N GLN A 357 32.24 -25.13 -4.15
CA GLN A 357 33.02 -26.36 -4.09
C GLN A 357 34.44 -26.17 -4.64
N THR A 358 34.62 -25.49 -5.78
CA THR A 358 35.95 -25.18 -6.32
C THR A 358 36.75 -24.25 -5.39
N VAL A 359 36.13 -23.23 -4.79
CA VAL A 359 36.75 -22.40 -3.74
C VAL A 359 37.15 -23.22 -2.51
N LYS A 360 36.34 -24.21 -2.11
CA LYS A 360 36.65 -25.11 -0.99
C LYS A 360 37.80 -26.06 -1.31
N GLU A 361 37.88 -26.59 -2.52
CA GLU A 361 38.99 -27.43 -2.99
C GLU A 361 40.30 -26.62 -3.05
N GLU A 362 40.23 -25.37 -3.49
CA GLU A 362 41.36 -24.42 -3.45
C GLU A 362 41.79 -24.07 -2.02
N GLN A 363 40.86 -23.82 -1.10
CA GLN A 363 41.19 -23.59 0.32
C GLN A 363 41.94 -24.79 0.92
N VAL A 364 41.45 -26.01 0.68
CA VAL A 364 42.11 -27.24 1.16
C VAL A 364 43.49 -27.43 0.52
N ARG A 365 43.67 -27.03 -0.75
CA ARG A 365 44.97 -27.03 -1.44
C ARG A 365 45.96 -26.06 -0.79
N LEU A 366 45.51 -24.84 -0.48
CA LEU A 366 46.31 -23.81 0.18
C LEU A 366 46.66 -24.18 1.63
N ASP A 367 45.68 -24.64 2.42
CA ASP A 367 45.88 -25.07 3.81
C ASP A 367 46.89 -26.22 3.90
N LYS A 368 46.84 -27.16 2.95
CA LYS A 368 47.82 -28.25 2.81
C LYS A 368 49.22 -27.73 2.47
N GLY A 369 49.33 -26.80 1.52
CA GLY A 369 50.62 -26.17 1.16
C GLY A 369 51.24 -25.39 2.31
N LEU A 370 50.43 -24.62 3.05
CA LEU A 370 50.85 -23.91 4.27
C LEU A 370 51.30 -24.88 5.35
N SER A 371 50.57 -25.99 5.57
CA SER A 371 50.93 -27.03 6.54
C SER A 371 52.24 -27.74 6.17
N GLU A 372 52.48 -28.01 4.88
CA GLU A 372 53.72 -28.60 4.39
C GLU A 372 54.90 -27.63 4.53
N HIS A 373 54.70 -26.34 4.25
CA HIS A 373 55.73 -25.31 4.44
C HIS A 373 56.06 -25.05 5.92
N GLN A 374 55.06 -25.03 6.81
CA GLN A 374 55.29 -24.94 8.26
C GLN A 374 56.13 -26.11 8.77
N ARG A 375 55.82 -27.35 8.37
CA ARG A 375 56.58 -28.54 8.77
C ARG A 375 58.00 -28.56 8.19
N TYR A 376 58.21 -27.98 7.01
CA TYR A 376 59.56 -27.75 6.47
C TYR A 376 60.35 -26.77 7.35
N LEU A 377 59.77 -25.61 7.69
CA LEU A 377 60.41 -24.59 8.54
C LEU A 377 60.69 -25.11 9.96
N GLU A 378 59.79 -25.90 10.54
CA GLU A 378 60.02 -26.58 11.84
C GLU A 378 61.18 -27.58 11.75
N GLY A 379 61.29 -28.33 10.65
CA GLY A 379 62.39 -29.25 10.40
C GLY A 379 63.74 -28.54 10.29
N GLU A 380 63.82 -27.44 9.54
CA GLU A 380 65.00 -26.58 9.45
C GLU A 380 65.36 -25.98 10.82
N ARG A 381 64.37 -25.49 11.58
CA ARG A 381 64.60 -24.91 12.92
C ARG A 381 65.17 -25.95 13.88
N LEU A 382 64.63 -27.18 13.89
CA LEU A 382 65.13 -28.29 14.70
C LEU A 382 66.55 -28.70 14.30
N ARG A 383 66.84 -28.72 12.99
CA ARG A 383 68.17 -29.02 12.45
C ARG A 383 69.22 -27.99 12.88
N LEU A 384 68.89 -26.69 12.78
CA LEU A 384 69.73 -25.60 13.25
C LEU A 384 69.93 -25.63 14.77
N GLN A 385 68.88 -25.97 15.52
CA GLN A 385 68.94 -26.09 16.98
C GLN A 385 69.86 -27.24 17.43
N GLU A 386 69.82 -28.40 16.76
CA GLU A 386 70.72 -29.52 17.07
C GLU A 386 72.17 -29.21 16.63
N GLN A 387 72.37 -28.50 15.50
CA GLN A 387 73.70 -28.02 15.10
C GLN A 387 74.29 -27.06 16.13
N LEU A 388 73.52 -26.08 16.63
CA LEU A 388 73.95 -25.15 17.69
C LEU A 388 74.31 -25.91 18.98
N LYS A 389 73.46 -26.84 19.42
CA LYS A 389 73.71 -27.70 20.58
C LYS A 389 74.98 -28.55 20.41
N GLN A 390 75.25 -29.06 19.21
CA GLN A 390 76.46 -29.80 18.92
C GLN A 390 77.72 -28.91 18.88
N THR A 391 77.63 -27.66 18.39
CA THR A 391 78.75 -26.71 18.49
C THR A 391 79.00 -26.25 19.93
N GLU A 392 77.95 -26.02 20.72
CA GLU A 392 78.05 -25.71 22.16
C GLU A 392 78.74 -26.82 22.95
N GLN A 393 78.36 -28.09 22.73
CA GLN A 393 79.04 -29.25 23.33
C GLN A 393 80.52 -29.33 22.90
N ASN A 394 80.82 -29.12 21.62
CA ASN A 394 82.20 -29.11 21.11
C ASN A 394 83.03 -27.99 21.76
N ILE A 395 82.49 -26.76 21.85
CA ILE A 395 83.12 -25.61 22.52
C ILE A 395 83.38 -25.93 23.98
N SER A 396 82.37 -26.46 24.70
CA SER A 396 82.47 -26.83 26.13
C SER A 396 83.58 -27.87 26.36
N SER A 397 83.64 -28.90 25.53
CA SER A 397 84.70 -29.93 25.60
C SER A 397 86.11 -29.36 25.34
N ARG A 398 86.22 -28.31 24.53
CA ARG A 398 87.48 -27.66 24.18
C ARG A 398 87.94 -26.69 25.27
N ILE A 399 87.01 -25.96 25.89
CA ILE A 399 87.26 -25.15 27.09
C ILE A 399 87.75 -26.05 28.23
N GLN A 400 87.09 -27.19 28.48
CA GLN A 400 87.51 -28.12 29.54
C GLN A 400 88.94 -28.64 29.32
N LYS A 401 89.29 -29.04 28.09
CA LYS A 401 90.67 -29.46 27.75
C LYS A 401 91.70 -28.36 27.98
N LEU A 402 91.39 -27.11 27.62
CA LEU A 402 92.27 -25.96 27.86
C LEU A 402 92.47 -25.68 29.36
N LEU A 403 91.42 -25.86 30.18
CA LEU A 403 91.53 -25.73 31.65
C LEU A 403 92.39 -26.85 32.26
N GLU A 404 92.22 -28.09 31.81
CA GLU A 404 93.07 -29.22 32.23
C GLU A 404 94.54 -29.01 31.83
N GLU A 405 94.80 -28.50 30.63
CA GLU A 405 96.15 -28.22 30.13
C GLU A 405 96.81 -27.05 30.89
N ASN A 406 96.07 -25.99 31.19
CA ASN A 406 96.54 -24.88 32.02
C ASN A 406 96.91 -25.34 33.45
N GLN A 407 96.09 -26.22 34.05
CA GLN A 407 96.42 -26.84 35.35
C GLN A 407 97.70 -27.69 35.30
N ARG A 408 97.97 -28.40 34.19
CA ARG A 408 99.24 -29.13 34.00
C ARG A 408 100.41 -28.17 33.89
N GLN A 409 100.30 -27.13 33.06
CA GLN A 409 101.33 -26.10 32.89
C GLN A 409 101.71 -25.41 34.21
N LYS A 410 100.72 -25.10 35.05
CA LYS A 410 100.95 -24.52 36.38
C LYS A 410 101.81 -25.44 37.27
N LYS A 411 101.46 -26.74 37.34
CA LYS A 411 102.22 -27.74 38.11
C LYS A 411 103.66 -27.89 37.60
N SER A 412 103.90 -27.86 36.28
CA SER A 412 105.27 -27.86 35.74
C SER A 412 106.06 -26.58 36.06
N SER A 413 105.41 -25.42 36.12
CA SER A 413 106.07 -24.16 36.52
C SER A 413 106.49 -24.17 37.99
N GLU A 414 105.68 -24.77 38.87
CA GLU A 414 106.00 -24.95 40.29
C GLU A 414 107.21 -25.88 40.49
N ILE A 415 107.33 -26.96 39.71
CA ILE A 415 108.50 -27.85 39.71
C ILE A 415 109.78 -27.12 39.24
N LEU A 416 109.72 -26.38 38.14
CA LEU A 416 110.88 -25.66 37.59
C LEU A 416 111.42 -24.61 38.57
N LYS A 417 110.54 -23.91 39.30
CA LYS A 417 110.96 -22.97 40.36
C LYS A 417 111.69 -23.65 41.52
N SER A 418 111.34 -24.90 41.84
CA SER A 418 112.05 -25.69 42.85
C SER A 418 113.49 -26.01 42.42
N LEU A 419 113.68 -26.36 41.14
CA LEU A 419 115.00 -26.67 40.57
C LEU A 419 115.90 -25.43 40.45
N GLU A 420 115.33 -24.27 40.11
CA GLU A 420 116.07 -23.01 40.05
C GLU A 420 116.56 -22.58 41.45
N ASN A 421 115.77 -22.80 42.49
CA ASN A 421 116.18 -22.55 43.88
C ASN A 421 117.33 -23.46 44.34
N GLU A 422 117.41 -24.70 43.84
CA GLU A 422 118.57 -25.59 44.06
C GLU A 422 119.81 -25.10 43.31
N ARG A 423 119.67 -24.67 42.05
CA ARG A 423 120.75 -24.09 41.25
C ARG A 423 121.38 -22.87 41.93
N ILE A 424 120.56 -21.95 42.44
CA ILE A 424 121.04 -20.72 43.10
C ILE A 424 121.88 -21.03 44.35
N ARG A 425 121.54 -22.09 45.12
CA ARG A 425 122.37 -22.57 46.24
C ARG A 425 123.74 -23.07 45.80
N MET A 426 123.80 -23.74 44.64
CA MET A 426 125.05 -24.28 44.10
C MET A 426 125.93 -23.19 43.45
N GLU A 427 125.34 -22.15 42.87
CA GLU A 427 126.08 -20.98 42.38
C GLU A 427 126.70 -20.15 43.53
N GLN A 428 126.02 -20.05 44.67
CA GLN A 428 126.56 -19.39 45.88
C GLN A 428 127.82 -20.09 46.44
N LEU A 429 127.99 -21.40 46.20
CA LEU A 429 129.19 -22.14 46.60
C LEU A 429 130.39 -21.92 45.66
N MET A 430 130.15 -21.61 44.38
CA MET A 430 131.23 -21.37 43.40
C MET A 430 131.88 -19.98 43.53
N ALA A 431 131.29 -19.07 44.30
CA ALA A 431 131.81 -17.71 44.49
C ALA A 431 133.05 -17.62 45.40
N ILE A 432 133.50 -18.72 46.01
CA ILE A 432 134.48 -18.72 47.12
C ILE A 432 135.95 -18.84 46.66
N THR A 433 136.23 -19.33 45.45
CA THR A 433 137.61 -19.51 44.94
C THR A 433 137.95 -18.52 43.83
N GLN A 434 138.33 -17.30 44.22
CA GLN A 434 138.71 -16.22 43.31
C GLN A 434 140.22 -15.91 43.37
N GLU A 435 141.04 -16.81 42.82
CA GLU A 435 142.49 -16.59 42.69
C GLU A 435 143.03 -16.92 41.28
N GLU A 436 142.25 -17.58 40.40
CA GLU A 436 142.64 -17.84 39.00
C GLU A 436 142.53 -16.60 38.08
N THR A 437 143.38 -15.64 38.41
CA THR A 437 144.16 -14.84 37.48
C THR A 437 143.48 -13.63 36.83
N GLU A 438 143.84 -12.48 37.39
CA GLU A 438 143.83 -11.18 36.71
C GLU A 438 144.73 -11.13 35.45
N ASN A 439 145.44 -12.22 35.12
CA ASN A 439 146.07 -12.42 33.81
C ASN A 439 145.05 -12.41 32.66
N LEU A 440 143.78 -12.72 32.93
CA LEU A 440 142.69 -12.57 31.96
C LEU A 440 142.48 -11.11 31.53
N ARG A 441 142.66 -10.13 32.43
CA ARG A 441 142.42 -8.69 32.17
C ARG A 441 143.20 -8.08 31.00
N ARG A 442 144.31 -8.69 30.57
CA ARG A 442 145.06 -8.26 29.38
C ARG A 442 144.63 -8.94 28.08
N ARG A 443 143.95 -10.09 28.14
CA ARG A 443 143.24 -10.69 27.00
C ARG A 443 141.83 -10.12 26.86
N GLU A 444 141.18 -9.77 27.99
CA GLU A 444 139.85 -9.16 28.06
C GLU A 444 139.72 -7.90 27.19
N ILE A 445 140.73 -7.04 27.09
CA ILE A 445 140.63 -5.79 26.30
C ILE A 445 140.53 -6.08 24.79
N ALA A 446 141.32 -7.02 24.27
CA ALA A 446 141.22 -7.46 22.88
C ALA A 446 139.93 -8.27 22.64
N SER A 447 139.58 -9.14 23.59
CA SER A 447 138.28 -9.82 23.63
C SER A 447 137.12 -8.83 23.59
N ALA A 448 137.17 -7.73 24.32
CA ALA A 448 136.11 -6.73 24.41
C ALA A 448 135.85 -6.02 23.08
N MET A 449 136.89 -5.73 22.29
CA MET A 449 136.72 -5.19 20.93
C MET A 449 136.09 -6.23 19.99
N GLN A 450 136.50 -7.50 20.08
CA GLN A 450 135.93 -8.59 19.30
C GLN A 450 134.51 -8.97 19.76
N GLN A 451 134.21 -8.76 21.05
CA GLN A 451 132.89 -8.86 21.65
C GLN A 451 132.01 -7.72 21.15
N MET A 452 132.41 -6.45 21.23
CA MET A 452 131.61 -5.34 20.68
C MET A 452 131.29 -5.52 19.18
N LEU A 453 132.21 -6.05 18.38
CA LEU A 453 131.93 -6.36 16.97
C LEU A 453 130.95 -7.53 16.80
N THR A 454 131.14 -8.64 17.52
CA THR A 454 130.20 -9.77 17.47
C THR A 454 128.86 -9.47 18.14
N GLU A 455 128.81 -8.56 19.08
CA GLU A 455 127.63 -8.04 19.78
C GLU A 455 126.88 -7.03 18.92
N SER A 456 127.57 -6.16 18.19
CA SER A 456 126.98 -5.35 17.11
C SER A 456 126.37 -6.25 16.01
N CYS A 457 127.07 -7.32 15.60
CA CYS A 457 126.50 -8.31 14.69
C CYS A 457 125.29 -9.07 15.27
N LYS A 458 125.34 -9.49 16.55
CA LYS A 458 124.20 -10.12 17.26
C LYS A 458 123.01 -9.16 17.36
N ASN A 459 123.24 -7.92 17.78
CA ASN A 459 122.21 -6.88 17.89
C ASN A 459 121.59 -6.58 16.52
N ARG A 460 122.39 -6.55 15.44
CA ARG A 460 121.86 -6.43 14.07
C ARG A 460 121.03 -7.65 13.65
N LEU A 461 121.44 -8.87 14.03
CA LEU A 461 120.67 -10.09 13.77
C LEU A 461 119.35 -10.13 14.56
N ILE A 462 119.38 -9.72 15.84
CA ILE A 462 118.21 -9.59 16.72
C ILE A 462 117.27 -8.49 16.22
N GLN A 463 117.80 -7.34 15.80
CA GLN A 463 117.01 -6.28 15.19
C GLN A 463 116.33 -6.75 13.90
N MET A 464 117.06 -7.43 13.01
CA MET A 464 116.47 -8.00 11.79
C MET A 464 115.40 -9.06 12.10
N SER A 465 115.58 -9.90 13.12
CA SER A 465 114.57 -10.89 13.51
C SER A 465 113.34 -10.24 14.15
N TYR A 466 113.52 -9.20 14.97
CA TYR A 466 112.46 -8.42 15.60
C TYR A 466 111.68 -7.58 14.57
N GLU A 467 112.37 -6.94 13.63
CA GLU A 467 111.74 -6.24 12.50
C GLU A 467 110.97 -7.20 11.59
N SER A 468 111.50 -8.40 11.32
CA SER A 468 110.81 -9.45 10.58
C SER A 468 109.54 -9.94 11.31
N GLN A 469 109.64 -10.23 12.61
CA GLN A 469 108.48 -10.58 13.44
C GLN A 469 107.45 -9.45 13.48
N ARG A 470 107.87 -8.20 13.66
CA ARG A 470 106.98 -7.02 13.64
C ARG A 470 106.28 -6.85 12.29
N GLN A 471 107.00 -7.03 11.18
CA GLN A 471 106.41 -6.99 9.83
C GLN A 471 105.40 -8.12 9.62
N ASN A 472 105.69 -9.33 10.11
CA ASN A 472 104.77 -10.47 9.98
C ASN A 472 103.50 -10.30 10.85
N LEU A 473 103.63 -9.79 12.08
CA LEU A 473 102.49 -9.45 12.93
C LEU A 473 101.63 -8.34 12.32
N VAL A 474 102.25 -7.29 11.76
CA VAL A 474 101.51 -6.23 11.03
C VAL A 474 100.81 -6.81 9.79
N LYS A 475 101.46 -7.68 9.01
CA LYS A 475 100.83 -8.34 7.86
C LYS A 475 99.63 -9.21 8.29
N GLN A 476 99.76 -10.00 9.35
CA GLN A 476 98.66 -10.81 9.89
C GLN A 476 97.51 -9.97 10.44
N ALA A 477 97.80 -8.85 11.11
CA ALA A 477 96.77 -7.92 11.55
C ALA A 477 96.03 -7.29 10.36
N CYS A 478 96.76 -6.79 9.35
CA CYS A 478 96.16 -6.20 8.15
C CYS A 478 95.35 -7.22 7.33
N SER A 479 95.81 -8.47 7.17
CA SER A 479 95.04 -9.50 6.47
C SER A 479 93.81 -9.92 7.28
N SER A 480 93.93 -10.08 8.60
CA SER A 480 92.78 -10.38 9.46
C SER A 480 91.75 -9.24 9.50
N MET A 481 92.17 -7.99 9.35
CA MET A 481 91.24 -6.86 9.20
C MET A 481 90.55 -6.90 7.84
N ALA A 482 91.29 -7.09 6.75
CA ALA A 482 90.73 -7.19 5.41
C ALA A 482 89.71 -8.34 5.27
N GLU A 483 89.99 -9.52 5.84
CA GLU A 483 89.02 -10.63 5.91
C GLU A 483 87.74 -10.27 6.68
N MET A 484 87.85 -9.45 7.73
CA MET A 484 86.70 -9.02 8.52
C MET A 484 85.90 -7.93 7.79
N ASP A 485 86.56 -6.98 7.16
CA ASP A 485 85.92 -5.94 6.33
C ASP A 485 85.20 -6.56 5.13
N GLU A 486 85.80 -7.57 4.47
CA GLU A 486 85.16 -8.31 3.38
C GLU A 486 83.92 -9.08 3.86
N ARG A 487 83.98 -9.74 5.03
CA ARG A 487 82.81 -10.37 5.66
C ARG A 487 81.73 -9.36 6.04
N PHE A 488 82.09 -8.19 6.56
CA PHE A 488 81.14 -7.11 6.84
C PHE A 488 80.48 -6.59 5.57
N GLN A 489 81.23 -6.41 4.48
CA GLN A 489 80.66 -6.03 3.17
C GLN A 489 79.72 -7.10 2.62
N GLN A 490 80.04 -8.39 2.76
CA GLN A 490 79.14 -9.49 2.36
C GLN A 490 77.84 -9.50 3.19
N ILE A 491 77.91 -9.31 4.51
CA ILE A 491 76.73 -9.22 5.39
C ILE A 491 75.87 -8.01 5.02
N LEU A 492 76.47 -6.84 4.80
CA LEU A 492 75.75 -5.63 4.36
C LEU A 492 75.10 -5.82 2.99
N ALA A 493 75.78 -6.45 2.04
CA ALA A 493 75.23 -6.74 0.71
C ALA A 493 74.05 -7.72 0.77
N TRP A 494 74.12 -8.77 1.60
CA TRP A 494 72.99 -9.68 1.85
C TRP A 494 71.82 -8.96 2.52
N GLN A 495 72.08 -8.17 3.57
CA GLN A 495 71.03 -7.42 4.25
C GLN A 495 70.35 -6.40 3.32
N GLN A 496 71.11 -5.77 2.41
CA GLN A 496 70.59 -4.87 1.39
C GLN A 496 69.81 -5.62 0.29
N MET A 497 70.22 -6.83 -0.08
CA MET A 497 69.43 -7.71 -0.97
C MET A 497 68.10 -8.12 -0.35
N ASP A 498 68.09 -8.54 0.92
CA ASP A 498 66.85 -8.93 1.61
C ASP A 498 65.91 -7.73 1.83
N GLN A 499 66.46 -6.54 2.15
CA GLN A 499 65.68 -5.29 2.17
C GLN A 499 65.08 -4.97 0.80
N ASN A 500 65.87 -5.00 -0.27
CA ASN A 500 65.38 -4.74 -1.63
C ASN A 500 64.30 -5.76 -2.04
N LYS A 501 64.47 -7.03 -1.67
CA LYS A 501 63.50 -8.11 -1.94
C LYS A 501 62.19 -7.90 -1.18
N ALA A 502 62.25 -7.55 0.11
CA ALA A 502 61.07 -7.21 0.90
C ALA A 502 60.34 -5.97 0.36
N ILE A 503 61.10 -4.93 -0.04
CA ILE A 503 60.55 -3.73 -0.70
C ILE A 503 59.86 -4.10 -2.02
N SER A 504 60.47 -4.94 -2.87
CA SER A 504 59.86 -5.42 -4.10
C SER A 504 58.55 -6.17 -3.84
N GLN A 505 58.51 -7.07 -2.84
CA GLN A 505 57.30 -7.80 -2.47
C GLN A 505 56.18 -6.87 -1.97
N ILE A 506 56.51 -5.90 -1.10
CA ILE A 506 55.53 -4.90 -0.61
C ILE A 506 55.00 -4.04 -1.76
N LEU A 507 55.85 -3.66 -2.73
CA LEU A 507 55.42 -2.91 -3.91
C LEU A 507 54.48 -3.74 -4.81
N GLU A 508 54.81 -5.00 -5.06
CA GLU A 508 54.01 -5.95 -5.86
C GLU A 508 52.65 -6.25 -5.21
N GLU A 509 52.63 -6.51 -3.89
CA GLU A 509 51.39 -6.61 -3.11
C GLU A 509 50.56 -5.32 -3.20
N SER A 510 51.19 -4.15 -3.07
CA SER A 510 50.47 -2.86 -3.19
C SER A 510 49.88 -2.63 -4.58
N ALA A 511 50.52 -3.16 -5.64
CA ALA A 511 50.03 -3.09 -7.01
C ALA A 511 48.83 -4.03 -7.22
N MET A 512 48.91 -5.27 -6.72
CA MET A 512 47.79 -6.21 -6.76
C MET A 512 46.59 -5.71 -5.94
N GLN A 513 46.82 -5.10 -4.77
CA GLN A 513 45.75 -4.50 -3.96
C GLN A 513 45.05 -3.34 -4.68
N LYS A 514 45.80 -2.47 -5.38
CA LYS A 514 45.21 -1.39 -6.21
C LYS A 514 44.38 -1.95 -7.36
N ALA A 515 44.93 -2.90 -8.13
CA ALA A 515 44.20 -3.53 -9.24
C ALA A 515 42.93 -4.27 -8.77
N ALA A 516 42.97 -4.92 -7.60
CA ALA A 516 41.80 -5.55 -7.00
C ALA A 516 40.74 -4.52 -6.55
N PHE A 517 41.16 -3.39 -5.99
CA PHE A 517 40.27 -2.29 -5.61
C PHE A 517 39.62 -1.64 -6.84
N GLU A 518 40.39 -1.38 -7.90
CA GLU A 518 39.89 -0.87 -9.18
C GLU A 518 38.87 -1.82 -9.81
N ALA A 519 39.14 -3.13 -9.83
CA ALA A 519 38.20 -4.14 -10.32
C ALA A 519 36.90 -4.20 -9.49
N LEU A 520 36.99 -4.08 -8.16
CA LEU A 520 35.83 -3.99 -7.27
C LEU A 520 35.02 -2.70 -7.51
N GLN A 521 35.70 -1.58 -7.76
CA GLN A 521 35.04 -0.31 -8.06
C GLN A 521 34.34 -0.34 -9.42
N VAL A 522 34.97 -0.88 -10.48
CA VAL A 522 34.33 -1.11 -11.78
C VAL A 522 33.10 -2.01 -11.65
N LYS A 523 33.16 -3.08 -10.84
CA LYS A 523 32.01 -3.94 -10.55
C LYS A 523 30.88 -3.21 -9.81
N LYS A 524 31.23 -2.35 -8.85
CA LYS A 524 30.28 -1.48 -8.14
C LYS A 524 29.61 -0.51 -9.11
N ASP A 525 30.39 0.18 -9.95
CA ASP A 525 29.89 1.18 -10.90
C ASP A 525 29.02 0.56 -11.99
N LEU A 526 29.33 -0.67 -12.43
CA LEU A 526 28.46 -1.46 -13.31
C LEU A 526 27.10 -1.74 -12.65
N MET A 527 27.08 -2.20 -11.39
CA MET A 527 25.84 -2.43 -10.65
C MET A 527 25.03 -1.13 -10.47
N HIS A 528 25.68 -0.01 -10.14
CA HIS A 528 25.01 1.29 -10.02
C HIS A 528 24.50 1.78 -11.39
N ARG A 529 25.16 1.43 -12.50
CA ARG A 529 24.68 1.71 -13.87
C ARG A 529 23.47 0.85 -14.23
N GLN A 530 23.46 -0.44 -13.88
CA GLN A 530 22.30 -1.31 -14.06
C GLN A 530 21.08 -0.80 -13.28
N ILE A 531 21.25 -0.45 -12.00
CA ILE A 531 20.17 0.11 -11.16
C ILE A 531 19.64 1.42 -11.75
N ARG A 532 20.51 2.35 -12.16
CA ARG A 532 20.08 3.61 -12.82
C ARG A 532 19.35 3.36 -14.14
N ASN A 533 19.72 2.34 -14.91
CA ASN A 533 19.01 2.00 -16.13
C ASN A 533 17.63 1.37 -15.85
N GLN A 534 17.51 0.55 -14.79
CA GLN A 534 16.22 0.00 -14.36
C GLN A 534 15.28 1.09 -13.82
N ILE A 535 15.80 2.02 -13.02
CA ILE A 535 15.02 3.18 -12.54
C ILE A 535 14.51 3.99 -13.74
N LYS A 536 15.36 4.28 -14.73
CA LYS A 536 14.93 5.00 -15.95
C LYS A 536 13.87 4.26 -16.76
N LEU A 537 13.92 2.93 -16.84
CA LEU A 537 12.90 2.14 -17.51
C LEU A 537 11.55 2.29 -16.79
N ILE A 538 11.54 2.14 -15.45
CA ILE A 538 10.36 2.33 -14.61
C ILE A 538 9.83 3.76 -14.71
N GLU A 539 10.69 4.78 -14.73
CA GLU A 539 10.32 6.18 -14.97
C GLU A 539 9.61 6.37 -16.33
N THR A 540 10.10 5.71 -17.40
CA THR A 540 9.43 5.77 -18.71
C THR A 540 8.12 4.99 -18.79
N GLU A 541 8.02 3.85 -18.11
CA GLU A 541 6.77 3.06 -18.03
C GLU A 541 5.70 3.80 -17.21
N LEU A 542 6.07 4.41 -16.08
CA LEU A 542 5.18 5.26 -15.28
C LEU A 542 4.74 6.52 -16.05
N LEU A 543 5.62 7.13 -16.85
CA LEU A 543 5.25 8.24 -17.71
C LEU A 543 4.23 7.83 -18.78
N GLN A 544 4.42 6.67 -19.41
CA GLN A 544 3.45 6.12 -20.39
C GLN A 544 2.10 5.80 -19.75
N LEU A 545 2.09 5.16 -18.58
CA LEU A 545 0.87 4.90 -17.81
C LEU A 545 0.16 6.20 -17.42
N THR A 546 0.90 7.22 -16.99
CA THR A 546 0.33 8.54 -16.66
C THR A 546 -0.29 9.22 -17.89
N GLN A 547 0.34 9.12 -19.06
CA GLN A 547 -0.21 9.63 -20.32
C GLN A 547 -1.46 8.86 -20.79
N LEU A 548 -1.55 7.56 -20.52
CA LEU A 548 -2.75 6.76 -20.82
C LEU A 548 -3.89 7.08 -19.84
N GLU A 549 -3.58 7.26 -18.55
CA GLU A 549 -4.55 7.64 -17.52
C GLU A 549 -5.15 9.03 -17.79
N LEU A 550 -4.32 10.01 -18.18
CA LEU A 550 -4.78 11.34 -18.61
C LEU A 550 -5.66 11.26 -19.84
N LYS A 551 -5.26 10.51 -20.88
CA LYS A 551 -6.09 10.32 -22.09
C LYS A 551 -7.42 9.63 -21.81
N ARG A 552 -7.46 8.70 -20.84
CA ARG A 552 -8.73 8.11 -20.42
C ARG A 552 -9.60 9.17 -19.73
N GLN A 553 -9.05 9.99 -18.84
CA GLN A 553 -9.79 11.09 -18.20
C GLN A 553 -10.29 12.13 -19.21
N GLU A 554 -9.49 12.48 -20.23
CA GLU A 554 -9.93 13.32 -21.35
C GLU A 554 -11.15 12.71 -22.04
N LEU A 555 -11.07 11.47 -22.52
CA LEU A 555 -12.18 10.75 -23.17
C LEU A 555 -13.41 10.57 -22.26
N ASP A 556 -13.20 10.24 -20.97
CA ASP A 556 -14.26 10.12 -19.97
C ASP A 556 -15.00 11.47 -19.81
N THR A 557 -14.28 12.61 -19.84
CA THR A 557 -14.90 13.94 -19.78
C THR A 557 -15.53 14.40 -21.09
N GLU A 558 -15.03 13.98 -22.25
CA GLU A 558 -15.66 14.23 -23.55
C GLU A 558 -17.00 13.49 -23.65
N ALA A 559 -17.04 12.20 -23.30
CA ALA A 559 -18.27 11.41 -23.27
C ALA A 559 -19.32 11.96 -22.29
N LEU A 560 -18.89 12.46 -21.12
CA LEU A 560 -19.80 13.16 -20.18
C LEU A 560 -20.33 14.48 -20.75
N GLN A 561 -19.51 15.24 -21.49
CA GLN A 561 -19.96 16.45 -22.18
C GLN A 561 -20.96 16.15 -23.30
N GLU A 562 -20.74 15.09 -24.09
CA GLU A 562 -21.69 14.63 -25.10
C GLU A 562 -23.05 14.29 -24.46
N VAL A 563 -23.07 13.44 -23.42
CA VAL A 563 -24.31 13.07 -22.71
C VAL A 563 -25.03 14.28 -22.11
N ILE A 564 -24.30 15.25 -21.53
CA ILE A 564 -24.89 16.50 -21.04
C ILE A 564 -25.45 17.35 -22.19
N SER A 565 -24.79 17.37 -23.35
CA SER A 565 -25.28 18.07 -24.55
C SER A 565 -26.57 17.44 -25.10
N GLU A 566 -26.65 16.10 -25.09
CA GLU A 566 -27.84 15.35 -25.50
C GLU A 566 -29.02 15.58 -24.55
N GLN A 567 -28.79 15.54 -23.24
CA GLN A 567 -29.81 15.86 -22.23
C GLN A 567 -30.30 17.30 -22.36
N ARG A 568 -29.40 18.27 -22.56
CA ARG A 568 -29.77 19.67 -22.84
C ARG A 568 -30.60 19.79 -24.12
N ARG A 569 -30.23 19.09 -25.19
CA ARG A 569 -30.96 19.05 -26.47
C ARG A 569 -32.36 18.45 -26.30
N ALA A 570 -32.49 17.36 -25.55
CA ALA A 570 -33.77 16.73 -25.24
C ALA A 570 -34.68 17.65 -24.40
N LEU A 571 -34.14 18.31 -23.37
CA LEU A 571 -34.88 19.28 -22.56
C LEU A 571 -35.31 20.52 -23.36
N SER A 572 -34.46 21.03 -24.25
CA SER A 572 -34.82 22.13 -25.17
C SER A 572 -35.92 21.73 -26.14
N ASN A 573 -35.89 20.51 -26.68
CA ASN A 573 -36.95 19.99 -27.55
C ASN A 573 -38.29 19.86 -26.78
N LEU A 574 -38.26 19.32 -25.56
CA LEU A 574 -39.44 19.22 -24.69
C LEU A 574 -40.01 20.60 -24.34
N LEU A 575 -39.14 21.57 -24.03
CA LEU A 575 -39.53 22.96 -23.79
C LEU A 575 -40.21 23.57 -25.03
N GLN A 576 -39.68 23.33 -26.24
CA GLN A 576 -40.29 23.78 -27.49
C GLN A 576 -41.66 23.13 -27.74
N GLN A 577 -41.82 21.84 -27.42
CA GLN A 577 -43.13 21.17 -27.49
C GLN A 577 -44.13 21.79 -26.50
N LEU A 578 -43.76 21.96 -25.23
CA LEU A 578 -44.62 22.57 -24.21
C LEU A 578 -44.99 24.03 -24.52
N LEU A 579 -44.06 24.82 -25.08
CA LEU A 579 -44.34 26.18 -25.54
C LEU A 579 -45.29 26.20 -26.75
N LYS A 580 -45.17 25.22 -27.65
CA LYS A 580 -46.09 25.07 -28.79
C LYS A 580 -47.48 24.65 -28.32
N GLU A 581 -47.60 23.66 -27.44
CA GLU A 581 -48.86 23.25 -26.82
C GLU A 581 -49.53 24.38 -26.05
N LYS A 582 -48.74 25.17 -25.30
CA LYS A 582 -49.23 26.38 -24.62
C LYS A 582 -49.81 27.37 -25.63
N LYS A 583 -49.11 27.66 -26.72
CA LYS A 583 -49.58 28.57 -27.77
C LYS A 583 -50.85 28.06 -28.45
N GLN A 584 -50.94 26.75 -28.73
CA GLN A 584 -52.14 26.14 -29.29
C GLN A 584 -53.34 26.26 -28.33
N ARG A 585 -53.17 26.00 -27.02
CA ARG A 585 -54.23 26.22 -26.03
C ARG A 585 -54.61 27.69 -25.87
N GLU A 586 -53.66 28.62 -26.03
CA GLU A 586 -53.95 30.06 -26.03
C GLU A 586 -54.74 30.48 -27.27
N GLU A 587 -54.48 29.89 -28.43
CA GLU A 587 -55.25 30.08 -29.67
C GLU A 587 -56.66 29.46 -29.57
N GLU A 588 -56.78 28.23 -29.07
CA GLU A 588 -58.06 27.55 -28.78
C GLU A 588 -58.91 28.36 -27.79
N LEU A 589 -58.32 28.87 -26.71
CA LEU A 589 -59.03 29.71 -25.73
C LEU A 589 -59.46 31.06 -26.32
N GLN A 590 -58.67 31.66 -27.22
CA GLN A 590 -59.07 32.87 -27.93
C GLN A 590 -60.25 32.61 -28.89
N GLU A 591 -60.25 31.49 -29.61
CA GLU A 591 -61.37 31.09 -30.47
C GLU A 591 -62.65 30.82 -29.66
N ILE A 592 -62.54 30.12 -28.53
CA ILE A 592 -63.66 29.88 -27.59
C ILE A 592 -64.16 31.21 -27.00
N LEU A 593 -63.28 32.16 -26.67
CA LEU A 593 -63.69 33.48 -26.16
C LEU A 593 -64.40 34.30 -27.24
N LEU A 594 -63.93 34.31 -28.49
CA LEU A 594 -64.61 34.97 -29.61
C LEU A 594 -65.99 34.33 -29.88
N GLU A 595 -66.10 33.00 -29.82
CA GLU A 595 -67.39 32.33 -29.88
C GLU A 595 -68.32 32.74 -28.72
N LEU A 596 -67.79 32.85 -27.49
CA LEU A 596 -68.55 33.27 -26.32
C LEU A 596 -68.98 34.73 -26.41
N GLU A 597 -68.14 35.63 -26.92
CA GLU A 597 -68.47 37.04 -27.15
C GLU A 597 -69.60 37.18 -28.17
N ALA A 598 -69.53 36.49 -29.32
CA ALA A 598 -70.62 36.46 -30.31
C ALA A 598 -71.93 35.84 -29.73
N LYS A 599 -71.81 34.84 -28.87
CA LYS A 599 -72.94 34.26 -28.10
C LYS A 599 -73.38 35.15 -26.93
N SER A 600 -72.64 36.20 -26.59
CA SER A 600 -72.96 37.17 -25.52
C SER A 600 -73.68 38.39 -26.07
N GLU A 601 -73.26 38.94 -27.22
CA GLU A 601 -73.93 40.05 -27.91
C GLU A 601 -75.37 39.67 -28.32
N THR A 602 -75.57 38.39 -28.64
CA THR A 602 -76.88 37.82 -28.98
C THR A 602 -77.75 37.47 -27.76
N LYS A 603 -77.26 37.64 -26.53
CA LYS A 603 -77.99 37.34 -25.27
C LYS A 603 -78.12 38.58 -24.37
N GLN A 604 -79.35 39.08 -24.25
CA GLN A 604 -79.70 40.26 -23.43
C GLN A 604 -79.27 40.18 -21.95
N GLU A 605 -79.07 38.98 -21.41
CA GLU A 605 -78.63 38.74 -20.03
C GLU A 605 -77.28 39.41 -19.70
N ASN A 606 -76.35 39.48 -20.67
CA ASN A 606 -75.02 40.06 -20.46
C ASN A 606 -75.00 41.59 -20.46
N TYR A 607 -76.02 42.26 -20.98
CA TYR A 607 -76.08 43.73 -21.02
C TYR A 607 -75.93 44.33 -19.61
N TRP A 608 -76.64 43.77 -18.63
CA TRP A 608 -76.58 44.24 -17.25
C TRP A 608 -75.25 43.91 -16.58
N LEU A 609 -74.65 42.76 -16.86
CA LEU A 609 -73.35 42.37 -16.29
C LEU A 609 -72.23 43.29 -16.79
N ILE A 610 -72.19 43.55 -18.11
CA ILE A 610 -71.20 44.46 -18.73
C ILE A 610 -71.38 45.89 -18.22
N GLN A 611 -72.61 46.37 -18.03
CA GLN A 611 -72.84 47.69 -17.43
C GLN A 611 -72.44 47.74 -15.95
N TYR A 612 -72.69 46.68 -15.17
CA TYR A 612 -72.30 46.63 -13.76
C TYR A 612 -70.78 46.59 -13.57
N GLN A 613 -70.08 45.80 -14.38
CA GLN A 613 -68.62 45.75 -14.44
C GLN A 613 -68.05 47.14 -14.76
N ARG A 614 -68.54 47.81 -15.81
CA ARG A 614 -68.17 49.19 -16.17
C ARG A 614 -68.47 50.23 -15.08
N LEU A 615 -69.40 49.95 -14.16
CA LEU A 615 -69.75 50.83 -13.04
C LEU A 615 -68.82 50.61 -11.83
N LEU A 616 -68.27 49.40 -11.67
CA LEU A 616 -67.24 49.07 -10.67
C LEU A 616 -65.84 49.53 -11.09
N ASP A 617 -65.49 49.34 -12.37
CA ASP A 617 -64.18 49.74 -12.92
C ASP A 617 -64.05 51.27 -13.06
N GLN A 618 -65.17 52.01 -13.05
CA GLN A 618 -65.18 53.47 -13.08
C GLN A 618 -64.89 54.07 -11.69
N LYS A 619 -63.60 54.36 -11.45
CA LYS A 619 -63.14 55.17 -10.31
C LYS A 619 -64.02 56.43 -10.16
N PRO A 620 -64.70 56.64 -9.01
CA PRO A 620 -65.70 57.68 -8.84
C PRO A 620 -65.21 59.09 -9.25
N LEU A 621 -66.06 59.84 -9.96
CA LEU A 621 -65.76 61.20 -10.42
C LEU A 621 -65.34 62.13 -9.26
N SER A 622 -65.92 61.94 -8.07
CA SER A 622 -65.54 62.67 -6.86
C SER A 622 -64.11 62.39 -6.36
N LEU A 623 -63.57 61.19 -6.62
CA LEU A 623 -62.18 60.86 -6.27
C LEU A 623 -61.21 61.34 -7.36
N LYS A 624 -61.57 61.19 -8.65
CA LYS A 624 -60.78 61.77 -9.76
C LYS A 624 -60.60 63.28 -9.59
N LEU A 625 -61.68 64.02 -9.35
CA LEU A 625 -61.65 65.47 -9.08
C LEU A 625 -60.92 65.86 -7.78
N GLN A 626 -60.65 64.93 -6.87
CA GLN A 626 -59.81 65.16 -5.68
C GLN A 626 -58.33 64.89 -5.95
N GLU A 627 -58.02 63.88 -6.75
CA GLU A 627 -56.64 63.54 -7.16
C GLU A 627 -56.09 64.53 -8.20
N GLU A 628 -56.92 65.01 -9.12
CA GLU A 628 -56.61 66.12 -10.04
C GLU A 628 -56.29 67.44 -9.30
N GLY A 629 -56.65 67.53 -8.01
CA GLY A 629 -56.32 68.64 -7.11
C GLY A 629 -54.99 68.50 -6.36
N LEU A 630 -54.21 67.45 -6.59
CA LEU A 630 -52.87 67.27 -6.02
C LEU A 630 -51.76 67.88 -6.90
N GLU A 631 -50.66 68.26 -6.27
CA GLU A 631 -49.45 68.71 -6.97
C GLU A 631 -48.84 67.56 -7.78
N GLN A 632 -48.69 67.72 -9.11
CA GLN A 632 -48.16 66.69 -10.00
C GLN A 632 -46.80 66.11 -9.54
N GLN A 633 -45.95 66.93 -8.92
CA GLN A 633 -44.68 66.48 -8.34
C GLN A 633 -44.85 65.48 -7.18
N LEU A 634 -45.92 65.60 -6.39
CA LEU A 634 -46.27 64.66 -5.33
C LEU A 634 -46.86 63.36 -5.91
N VAL A 635 -47.66 63.46 -6.98
CA VAL A 635 -48.20 62.29 -7.69
C VAL A 635 -47.05 61.48 -8.28
N ASN A 636 -46.14 62.11 -9.01
CA ASN A 636 -44.97 61.45 -9.59
C ASN A 636 -44.05 60.83 -8.51
N LEU A 637 -43.82 61.52 -7.39
CA LEU A 637 -43.07 60.96 -6.25
C LEU A 637 -43.71 59.67 -5.69
N LEU A 638 -45.04 59.59 -5.67
CA LEU A 638 -45.75 58.39 -5.22
C LEU A 638 -45.73 57.27 -6.27
N VAL A 639 -45.77 57.61 -7.57
CA VAL A 639 -45.57 56.64 -8.68
C VAL A 639 -44.15 56.06 -8.64
N ASP A 640 -43.11 56.91 -8.58
CA ASP A 640 -41.69 56.52 -8.50
C ASP A 640 -41.40 55.56 -7.33
N LEU A 641 -42.13 55.73 -6.22
CA LEU A 641 -42.00 54.91 -5.00
C LEU A 641 -43.01 53.74 -4.95
N SER A 642 -43.71 53.43 -6.04
CA SER A 642 -44.73 52.36 -6.15
C SER A 642 -45.88 52.48 -5.13
N GLY A 643 -46.16 53.71 -4.68
CA GLY A 643 -47.14 54.06 -3.65
C GLY A 643 -48.49 54.57 -4.18
N GLU A 644 -48.82 54.34 -5.45
CA GLU A 644 -50.03 54.85 -6.12
C GLU A 644 -51.33 54.59 -5.34
N GLN A 645 -51.43 53.42 -4.70
CA GLN A 645 -52.56 53.02 -3.86
C GLN A 645 -52.88 54.00 -2.71
N TYR A 646 -51.92 54.84 -2.31
CA TYR A 646 -52.11 55.85 -1.26
C TYR A 646 -52.59 57.21 -1.81
N LEU A 647 -52.61 57.45 -3.12
CA LEU A 647 -53.05 58.72 -3.72
C LEU A 647 -54.42 59.22 -3.23
N PRO A 648 -55.47 58.39 -3.07
CA PRO A 648 -56.76 58.82 -2.53
C PRO A 648 -56.66 59.39 -1.09
N ILE A 649 -55.71 58.90 -0.30
CA ILE A 649 -55.51 59.32 1.10
C ILE A 649 -54.82 60.69 1.16
N PHE A 650 -53.77 60.89 0.34
CA PHE A 650 -53.12 62.20 0.20
C PHE A 650 -54.09 63.26 -0.36
N ALA A 651 -54.94 62.88 -1.33
CA ALA A 651 -55.99 63.72 -1.88
C ALA A 651 -57.05 64.10 -0.82
N HIS A 652 -57.55 63.12 -0.06
CA HIS A 652 -58.53 63.35 1.01
C HIS A 652 -57.99 64.30 2.10
N HIS A 653 -56.73 64.15 2.49
CA HIS A 653 -56.08 64.99 3.49
C HIS A 653 -55.47 66.30 2.94
N ARG A 654 -55.56 66.56 1.62
CA ARG A 654 -55.06 67.77 0.93
C ARG A 654 -53.60 68.11 1.27
N ILE A 655 -52.73 67.10 1.23
CA ILE A 655 -51.32 67.25 1.59
C ILE A 655 -50.53 67.83 0.42
N SER A 656 -49.95 69.02 0.59
CA SER A 656 -48.94 69.54 -0.34
C SER A 656 -47.54 69.00 -0.03
N LEU A 657 -46.64 69.00 -1.02
CA LEU A 657 -45.23 68.60 -0.89
C LEU A 657 -44.53 69.39 0.23
N ASP A 658 -44.79 70.70 0.31
CA ASP A 658 -44.27 71.57 1.36
C ASP A 658 -44.79 71.19 2.76
N THR A 659 -46.05 70.77 2.88
CA THR A 659 -46.60 70.25 4.14
C THR A 659 -45.98 68.91 4.52
N LEU A 660 -45.90 67.98 3.56
CA LEU A 660 -45.30 66.65 3.71
C LEU A 660 -43.85 66.73 4.23
N SER A 661 -43.06 67.69 3.75
CA SER A 661 -41.66 67.88 4.15
C SER A 661 -41.45 68.18 5.64
N ARG A 662 -42.49 68.65 6.33
CA ARG A 662 -42.51 68.99 7.76
C ARG A 662 -43.14 67.91 8.65
N MET A 663 -43.65 66.83 8.07
CA MET A 663 -44.28 65.73 8.82
C MET A 663 -43.22 64.78 9.40
N SER A 664 -43.54 64.12 10.51
CA SER A 664 -42.72 63.00 11.01
C SER A 664 -43.18 61.66 10.39
N PRO A 665 -42.33 60.61 10.41
CA PRO A 665 -42.77 59.26 10.02
C PRO A 665 -43.98 58.77 10.84
N GLY A 666 -44.06 59.19 12.11
CA GLY A 666 -45.17 58.89 13.00
C GLY A 666 -46.48 59.61 12.65
N ASP A 667 -46.47 60.60 11.75
CA ASP A 667 -47.68 61.25 11.23
C ASP A 667 -48.17 60.60 9.94
N LEU A 668 -47.25 60.14 9.07
CA LEU A 668 -47.58 59.26 7.95
C LEU A 668 -48.20 57.94 8.42
N ALA A 669 -47.70 57.38 9.53
CA ALA A 669 -48.27 56.19 10.17
C ALA A 669 -49.74 56.39 10.59
N LYS A 670 -50.11 57.59 11.08
CA LYS A 670 -51.51 57.92 11.48
C LYS A 670 -52.47 58.02 10.29
N MET A 671 -51.95 58.26 9.09
CA MET A 671 -52.73 58.30 7.84
C MET A 671 -52.76 56.95 7.11
N GLY A 672 -52.34 55.86 7.77
CA GLY A 672 -52.50 54.49 7.26
C GLY A 672 -51.31 53.96 6.44
N ILE A 673 -50.24 54.74 6.24
CA ILE A 673 -49.00 54.24 5.63
C ILE A 673 -48.23 53.46 6.71
N SER A 674 -48.43 52.15 6.79
CA SER A 674 -47.82 51.29 7.83
C SER A 674 -46.33 51.00 7.61
N GLU A 675 -45.85 51.05 6.36
CA GLU A 675 -44.48 50.67 6.00
C GLU A 675 -43.45 51.74 6.39
N THR A 676 -42.64 51.44 7.41
CA THR A 676 -41.61 52.36 7.90
C THR A 676 -40.53 52.70 6.86
N GLY A 677 -40.19 51.76 5.97
CA GLY A 677 -39.28 52.03 4.85
C GLY A 677 -39.85 53.08 3.89
N LEU A 678 -41.09 52.90 3.45
CA LEU A 678 -41.79 53.80 2.54
C LEU A 678 -42.01 55.19 3.17
N GLN A 679 -42.39 55.27 4.46
CA GLN A 679 -42.48 56.55 5.20
C GLN A 679 -41.19 57.37 5.10
N HIS A 680 -40.03 56.75 5.35
CA HIS A 680 -38.74 57.44 5.32
C HIS A 680 -38.27 57.76 3.89
N ALA A 681 -38.64 56.94 2.90
CA ALA A 681 -38.37 57.22 1.49
C ALA A 681 -39.17 58.43 0.99
N ILE A 682 -40.48 58.46 1.25
CA ILE A 682 -41.39 59.57 0.90
C ILE A 682 -40.90 60.89 1.51
N LEU A 683 -40.63 60.93 2.82
CA LEU A 683 -40.19 62.16 3.50
C LEU A 683 -38.84 62.66 2.98
N ARG A 684 -37.87 61.76 2.80
CA ARG A 684 -36.55 62.13 2.26
C ARG A 684 -36.67 62.68 0.84
N ARG A 685 -37.42 62.00 -0.03
CA ARG A 685 -37.58 62.41 -1.43
C ARG A 685 -38.36 63.70 -1.58
N ALA A 686 -39.36 63.94 -0.72
CA ALA A 686 -40.07 65.23 -0.66
C ALA A 686 -39.16 66.39 -0.22
N GLN A 687 -38.28 66.15 0.76
CA GLN A 687 -37.28 67.14 1.19
C GLN A 687 -36.22 67.40 0.10
N GLU A 688 -35.79 66.36 -0.64
CA GLU A 688 -34.91 66.50 -1.81
C GLU A 688 -35.55 67.34 -2.92
N LEU A 689 -36.80 67.06 -3.31
CA LEU A 689 -37.50 67.83 -4.35
C LEU A 689 -37.65 69.31 -3.97
N LEU A 690 -37.94 69.61 -2.70
CA LEU A 690 -38.02 71.00 -2.22
C LEU A 690 -36.65 71.68 -2.08
N ALA A 691 -35.56 70.93 -1.89
CA ALA A 691 -34.21 71.47 -1.96
C ALA A 691 -33.83 71.84 -3.40
N VAL A 692 -34.19 70.99 -4.38
CA VAL A 692 -34.03 71.27 -5.82
C VAL A 692 -34.86 72.49 -6.24
N ALA A 693 -36.15 72.54 -5.88
CA ALA A 693 -37.02 73.69 -6.17
C ALA A 693 -36.58 75.00 -5.51
N LYS A 694 -35.77 74.96 -4.44
CA LYS A 694 -35.16 76.13 -3.79
C LYS A 694 -33.80 76.53 -4.40
N THR A 695 -33.24 75.74 -5.31
CA THR A 695 -31.94 75.99 -5.93
C THR A 695 -32.00 76.26 -7.44
N LEU A 696 -33.09 75.90 -8.12
CA LEU A 696 -33.37 76.19 -9.53
C LEU A 696 -34.81 76.73 -9.71
N PRO A 697 -35.02 78.06 -9.75
CA PRO A 697 -36.36 78.68 -9.83
C PRO A 697 -36.95 78.83 -11.25
N GLU A 698 -36.37 78.24 -12.29
CA GLU A 698 -36.86 78.32 -13.67
C GLU A 698 -37.12 76.92 -14.26
N LEU A 699 -38.01 76.85 -15.25
CA LEU A 699 -38.52 75.62 -15.89
C LEU A 699 -39.48 74.75 -15.05
N LEU A 700 -40.51 75.38 -14.49
CA LEU A 700 -41.84 74.77 -14.41
C LEU A 700 -42.74 75.37 -15.50
N ALA A 701 -42.81 74.68 -16.64
CA ALA A 701 -43.78 74.93 -17.69
C ALA A 701 -44.31 73.57 -18.18
N SER A 702 -45.62 73.36 -18.09
CA SER A 702 -46.30 72.17 -18.59
C SER A 702 -46.54 72.28 -20.09
N GLU A 703 -46.16 71.26 -20.85
CA GLU A 703 -46.67 71.05 -22.21
C GLU A 703 -47.50 69.75 -22.25
N ASP A 704 -48.71 69.87 -22.78
CA ASP A 704 -49.74 68.85 -22.82
C ASP A 704 -49.79 68.15 -24.20
N VAL A 705 -50.17 66.86 -24.18
CA VAL A 705 -50.77 66.10 -25.31
C VAL A 705 -49.93 65.93 -26.59
N ALA A 706 -49.59 64.65 -26.90
CA ALA A 706 -49.92 64.01 -28.19
C ALA A 706 -49.66 62.49 -28.19
N ILE A 707 -50.55 61.71 -28.80
CA ILE A 707 -50.33 60.30 -29.21
C ILE A 707 -50.22 60.27 -30.74
N PRO A 708 -49.22 59.56 -31.31
CA PRO A 708 -49.46 58.85 -32.57
C PRO A 708 -48.87 57.42 -32.61
N CYS A 709 -49.25 56.68 -33.65
CA CYS A 709 -48.91 55.26 -33.87
C CYS A 709 -47.51 55.02 -34.46
N ALA A 710 -47.07 53.75 -34.47
CA ALA A 710 -45.91 53.27 -35.24
C ALA A 710 -46.07 53.46 -36.76
N PRO A 711 -44.96 53.51 -37.52
CA PRO A 711 -44.50 52.30 -38.21
C PRO A 711 -42.95 52.12 -38.31
N GLU A 712 -42.51 50.97 -38.81
CA GLU A 712 -41.12 50.66 -39.22
C GLU A 712 -40.81 51.14 -40.66
N PRO A 713 -39.66 50.82 -41.32
CA PRO A 713 -38.36 50.29 -40.86
C PRO A 713 -37.12 51.05 -41.47
N ARG A 714 -35.91 50.45 -41.29
CA ARG A 714 -34.57 50.74 -41.90
C ARG A 714 -33.64 51.67 -41.09
N GLY A 715 -32.37 51.33 -40.84
CA GLY A 715 -31.65 50.05 -41.03
C GLY A 715 -30.10 50.19 -41.02
N SER A 716 -29.38 49.11 -40.64
CA SER A 716 -27.90 48.88 -40.71
C SER A 716 -26.99 49.92 -40.00
N GLN A 717 -25.94 49.57 -39.24
CA GLN A 717 -24.83 48.61 -39.52
C GLN A 717 -24.22 47.98 -38.22
N GLU A 718 -23.27 47.06 -38.44
CA GLU A 718 -22.09 46.58 -37.64
C GLU A 718 -21.80 47.23 -36.26
N GLU A 719 -21.27 46.55 -35.21
CA GLU A 719 -20.80 45.15 -35.00
C GLU A 719 -20.83 44.80 -33.45
N PRO A 720 -20.35 43.63 -32.94
CA PRO A 720 -20.76 43.10 -31.60
C PRO A 720 -19.98 43.65 -30.39
N PRO A 721 -20.47 43.38 -29.15
CA PRO A 721 -19.75 42.41 -28.32
C PRO A 721 -20.60 41.51 -27.37
N VAL A 722 -20.05 40.33 -27.08
CA VAL A 722 -20.14 39.52 -25.82
C VAL A 722 -21.51 39.29 -25.17
N GLY A 723 -21.90 38.01 -25.06
CA GLY A 723 -23.12 37.59 -24.35
C GLY A 723 -23.01 37.66 -22.82
N MET A 724 -24.09 38.09 -22.17
CA MET A 724 -24.24 38.10 -20.70
C MET A 724 -24.68 36.73 -20.18
N THR A 725 -23.94 36.16 -19.21
CA THR A 725 -24.42 35.06 -18.38
C THR A 725 -25.34 35.58 -17.27
N PRO A 726 -26.41 34.84 -16.89
CA PRO A 726 -27.29 35.27 -15.81
C PRO A 726 -26.58 35.24 -14.47
N THR A 727 -26.64 36.35 -13.73
CA THR A 727 -26.03 36.51 -12.40
C THR A 727 -26.79 35.68 -11.35
N ALA A 728 -26.22 34.55 -10.95
CA ALA A 728 -26.57 33.92 -9.68
C ALA A 728 -26.01 34.75 -8.51
N PRO A 729 -26.67 34.78 -7.33
CA PRO A 729 -26.08 35.39 -6.15
C PRO A 729 -24.78 34.66 -5.77
N PRO A 730 -23.74 35.37 -5.31
CA PRO A 730 -22.48 34.74 -4.95
C PRO A 730 -22.72 33.78 -3.78
N GLN A 731 -22.51 32.48 -4.00
CA GLN A 731 -22.33 31.55 -2.90
C GLN A 731 -21.14 32.04 -2.08
N GLN A 732 -21.33 32.19 -0.78
CA GLN A 732 -20.21 32.32 0.15
C GLN A 732 -19.43 31.01 0.10
N LEU A 733 -18.37 30.99 -0.70
CA LEU A 733 -17.27 30.07 -0.52
C LEU A 733 -16.64 30.41 0.83
N ASP A 734 -17.12 29.74 1.88
CA ASP A 734 -16.41 29.58 3.15
C ASP A 734 -15.07 28.90 2.84
N THR A 735 -14.14 29.75 2.41
CA THR A 735 -12.76 29.39 2.13
C THR A 735 -12.17 29.08 3.48
N GLN A 736 -12.14 27.79 3.84
CA GLN A 736 -11.71 27.32 5.15
C GLN A 736 -10.25 27.70 5.38
N ALA A 737 -10.05 28.91 5.94
CA ALA A 737 -8.76 29.45 6.30
C ALA A 737 -8.18 28.54 7.38
N SER A 738 -7.22 27.69 6.97
CA SER A 738 -6.74 26.58 7.79
C SER A 738 -6.29 27.06 9.16
N GLU A 739 -6.99 26.64 10.22
CA GLU A 739 -6.70 27.08 11.59
C GLU A 739 -5.33 26.59 12.08
N CYS A 740 -4.73 27.35 12.98
CA CYS A 740 -3.50 26.99 13.67
C CYS A 740 -3.75 25.78 14.58
N VAL A 741 -3.15 24.63 14.26
CA VAL A 741 -3.28 23.34 14.96
C VAL A 741 -2.84 23.41 16.44
N VAL A 742 -2.21 24.52 16.88
CA VAL A 742 -1.72 24.74 18.25
C VAL A 742 -2.67 25.60 19.09
N CYS A 743 -3.37 26.57 18.52
CA CYS A 743 -4.24 27.49 19.27
C CYS A 743 -5.70 27.50 18.83
N LEU A 744 -6.01 27.05 17.60
CA LEU A 744 -7.32 27.06 16.93
C LEU A 744 -7.95 28.46 16.72
N GLU A 745 -7.61 29.46 17.54
CA GLU A 745 -8.09 30.86 17.47
C GLU A 745 -7.64 31.68 16.24
N ARG A 746 -6.69 31.19 15.43
CA ARG A 746 -6.00 32.01 14.40
C ARG A 746 -5.60 31.17 13.20
N GLU A 747 -5.62 31.79 12.02
CA GLU A 747 -5.14 31.19 10.77
C GLU A 747 -3.69 30.68 10.84
N ALA A 748 -3.42 29.59 10.13
CA ALA A 748 -2.08 29.12 9.86
C ALA A 748 -1.43 29.98 8.75
N GLN A 749 -0.44 30.76 9.14
CA GLN A 749 0.27 31.71 8.25
C GLN A 749 1.74 31.32 8.04
N MET A 750 2.19 30.18 8.56
CA MET A 750 3.60 29.76 8.56
C MET A 750 3.80 28.45 7.79
N ILE A 751 4.61 28.50 6.73
CA ILE A 751 5.13 27.33 6.00
C ILE A 751 6.40 26.83 6.70
N PHE A 752 6.49 25.52 6.92
CA PHE A 752 7.75 24.84 7.26
C PHE A 752 8.41 24.25 6.01
N LEU A 753 9.45 24.89 5.47
CA LEU A 753 10.06 24.49 4.18
C LEU A 753 10.51 23.01 4.15
N ASN A 754 10.98 22.49 5.28
CA ASN A 754 11.43 21.11 5.43
C ASN A 754 10.35 20.04 5.12
N CYS A 755 9.07 20.42 5.15
CA CYS A 755 7.96 19.48 4.99
C CYS A 755 6.71 20.08 4.30
N GLY A 756 6.76 21.31 3.81
CA GLY A 756 5.67 22.00 3.08
C GLY A 756 4.44 22.40 3.91
N HIS A 757 4.30 21.93 5.17
CA HIS A 757 3.08 22.09 5.94
C HIS A 757 2.82 23.54 6.37
N VAL A 758 1.57 23.99 6.20
CA VAL A 758 1.01 25.22 6.74
C VAL A 758 0.05 24.84 7.86
N CYS A 759 0.47 25.00 9.12
CA CYS A 759 -0.31 24.49 10.26
C CYS A 759 -0.19 25.32 11.55
N CYS A 760 0.50 26.46 11.51
CA CYS A 760 0.70 27.33 12.68
C CYS A 760 0.55 28.81 12.33
N CYS A 761 -0.06 29.59 13.24
CA CYS A 761 0.00 31.04 13.21
C CYS A 761 1.39 31.53 13.62
N GLN A 762 1.69 32.82 13.42
CA GLN A 762 3.02 33.39 13.72
C GLN A 762 3.48 33.13 15.17
N LEU A 763 2.62 33.40 16.17
CA LEU A 763 3.00 33.29 17.59
C LEU A 763 3.25 31.84 18.03
N CYS A 764 2.44 30.89 17.58
CA CYS A 764 2.61 29.48 17.91
C CYS A 764 3.82 28.83 17.23
N CYS A 765 4.41 29.48 16.23
CA CYS A 765 5.51 28.96 15.42
C CYS A 765 6.91 29.13 16.05
N GLU A 766 7.06 30.08 16.98
CA GLU A 766 8.34 30.36 17.65
C GLU A 766 8.78 29.28 18.66
N PRO A 767 7.94 28.76 19.58
CA PRO A 767 8.36 27.75 20.55
C PRO A 767 8.52 26.33 19.94
N LEU A 768 8.01 26.09 18.73
CA LEU A 768 8.04 24.77 18.09
C LEU A 768 9.42 24.43 17.52
N ARG A 769 9.95 23.27 17.89
CA ARG A 769 11.16 22.67 17.27
C ARG A 769 10.82 21.68 16.15
N THR A 770 9.69 21.00 16.26
CA THR A 770 9.17 20.03 15.27
C THR A 770 7.80 20.44 14.76
N CYS A 771 7.48 20.09 13.52
CA CYS A 771 6.17 20.34 12.92
C CYS A 771 5.09 19.49 13.62
N PRO A 772 3.95 20.04 14.05
CA PRO A 772 2.94 19.28 14.78
C PRO A 772 2.25 18.19 13.96
N LEU A 773 2.19 18.33 12.62
CA LEU A 773 1.58 17.33 11.73
C LEU A 773 2.54 16.15 11.44
N CYS A 774 3.71 16.42 10.87
CA CYS A 774 4.64 15.37 10.41
C CYS A 774 5.80 15.05 11.37
N ARG A 775 5.92 15.78 12.49
CA ARG A 775 6.97 15.62 13.53
C ARG A 775 8.41 15.87 13.08
N GLN A 776 8.62 16.27 11.83
CA GLN A 776 9.93 16.64 11.28
C GLN A 776 10.49 17.93 11.94
N ASP A 777 11.81 18.00 12.14
CA ASP A 777 12.48 19.20 12.67
C ASP A 777 12.32 20.43 11.75
N ILE A 778 12.09 21.59 12.36
CA ILE A 778 11.89 22.88 11.69
C ILE A 778 13.22 23.64 11.59
N VAL A 779 13.86 23.59 10.41
CA VAL A 779 15.08 24.37 10.14
C VAL A 779 14.75 25.75 9.55
N GLN A 780 13.76 25.86 8.67
CA GLN A 780 13.33 27.13 8.07
C GLN A 780 11.81 27.35 8.16
N ARG A 781 11.42 28.61 8.37
CA ARG A 781 10.04 29.10 8.51
C ARG A 781 9.82 30.23 7.50
N ILE A 782 8.75 30.18 6.71
CA ILE A 782 8.31 31.28 5.84
C ILE A 782 6.92 31.74 6.27
N ARG A 783 6.69 33.06 6.28
CA ARG A 783 5.37 33.64 6.50
C ARG A 783 4.65 33.86 5.17
N LEU A 784 3.40 33.42 5.09
CA LEU A 784 2.45 33.80 4.04
C LEU A 784 1.88 35.19 4.32
N TYR A 785 1.83 36.01 3.26
CA TYR A 785 1.14 37.29 3.25
C TYR A 785 -0.05 37.18 2.30
N HIS A 786 -1.27 37.19 2.84
CA HIS A 786 -2.47 37.36 2.05
C HIS A 786 -2.65 38.85 1.77
N SER A 787 -2.47 39.26 0.51
CA SER A 787 -2.96 40.55 0.01
C SER A 787 -4.45 40.42 -0.29
N GLY A 788 -5.28 40.94 0.60
CA GLY A 788 -6.71 41.18 0.35
C GLY A 788 -6.93 42.50 -0.40
#